data_AF-A0A1Y4GS33-F1
#
_entry.id   AF-A0A1Y4GS33-F1
#
_cell.length_a   1.000
_cell.length_b   1.000
_cell.length_c   1.000
_cell.angle_alpha   90.00
_cell.angle_beta   90.00
_cell.angle_gamma   90.00
#
_symmetry.space_group_name_H-M   'P 1'
#
loop_
_entity.id
_entity.type
_entity.pdbx_description
1 polymer ?
#
loop_
_entity_poly.entity_id
_entity_poly.type
_entity_poly.pdbx_seq_one_letter_code
_entity_poly.pdbx_strand_id
1 'polypeptide(L)'
;YFISEYFKCVTFDDFFTLVSNYYDENNPEDRKFIAALQDEAIIKEEKILGDEQRIIYDAPTDEDINVLAGPGSGKTHILTLRCARLIYRENVSPNEILVLAYNRAVVVELRNRLDRLFGSLGLGRSASQIHVHTFSALAKVVCGQALNNIDIKKWEEYFLDVLRSRPADVKQILPGIRFVMIDEFQDITQTRLNAMFTIRQIYPGVRFFTIGDKNQSIYGFDKKIEGIPESTNPDYYYRQLTSKLSPHEYTMRTNYRSYPKILAAASNFLKNSNETPISSKKLQEAEPPYEYVKIVNWKKGTANWTDELQGLVEQAKATLDNEPRQNRIEDIAIFFRSNDEVYRGYERVSKMNISDVRIRIQGASGCELYRVREIHAVLAYLQSNSSKEITISGSQTQKELRNFIEKLMLSYPKWDRFYLDFAYTMILDYLDFVSSEEDNYTFGQMAEAIKESTQTDDGQIYKIYDRYEAERIDHKKQLNIILTTMHKVKGLEFDAVIIAPSFASLPFDGRTDSEIDFNAPLSDEEFEELEEERRLQYVAYTRARKILWVYRFTRETALDQMRKLPRQDAKLGWTDKPGIDKFFLSYLAIEGQFPNNNYILNMIAKNDSIEIVPYHRKDGKISACVKHNGVTIGMLSRKSKIIRKLTTSDINNEPIPKILNGLFVNEVFVWTYDDTVKFDQENNTNFKQFWSLDARNCGYIYIVDFAGYAK
;
A
#
# COMPACT_ATOMS: atom_id res chain seq x y z
N TYR A 1 -19.13 32.66 3.69
CA TYR A 1 -18.45 31.36 3.77
C TYR A 1 -18.59 30.75 5.17
N PHE A 2 -18.04 31.37 6.23
CA PHE A 2 -18.22 30.89 7.61
C PHE A 2 -19.67 30.52 7.99
N ILE A 3 -20.65 31.41 7.74
CA ILE A 3 -22.06 31.15 8.08
C ILE A 3 -22.63 29.94 7.32
N SER A 4 -22.26 29.73 6.06
CA SER A 4 -22.76 28.58 5.29
C SER A 4 -22.17 27.27 5.75
N GLU A 5 -20.88 27.25 6.11
CA GLU A 5 -20.21 26.07 6.67
C GLU A 5 -20.70 25.77 8.10
N TYR A 6 -21.01 26.80 8.89
CA TYR A 6 -21.55 26.63 10.25
C TYR A 6 -22.82 25.78 10.26
N PHE A 7 -23.71 25.99 9.29
CA PHE A 7 -24.93 25.19 9.17
C PHE A 7 -24.71 23.79 8.56
N LYS A 8 -23.51 23.49 8.06
CA LYS A 8 -23.11 22.13 7.65
C LYS A 8 -22.45 21.35 8.77
N CYS A 9 -22.01 22.02 9.84
CA CYS A 9 -21.44 21.36 11.00
C CYS A 9 -22.51 20.48 11.67
N VAL A 10 -22.29 19.17 11.66
CA VAL A 10 -23.23 18.18 12.25
C VAL A 10 -22.74 17.75 13.62
N THR A 11 -21.44 17.90 13.87
CA THR A 11 -20.76 17.57 15.12
C THR A 11 -20.05 18.78 15.70
N PHE A 12 -19.72 18.70 16.99
CA PHE A 12 -18.87 19.69 17.66
C PHE A 12 -17.50 19.80 16.98
N ASP A 13 -16.94 18.69 16.50
CA ASP A 13 -15.64 18.66 15.83
C ASP A 13 -15.67 19.41 14.49
N ASP A 14 -16.79 19.33 13.74
CA ASP A 14 -17.00 20.11 12.51
C ASP A 14 -17.04 21.61 12.80
N PHE A 15 -17.78 21.99 13.85
CA PHE A 15 -17.88 23.39 14.29
C PHE A 15 -16.51 23.90 14.73
N PHE A 16 -15.80 23.12 15.55
CA PHE A 16 -14.51 23.52 16.08
C PHE A 16 -13.44 23.66 14.98
N THR A 17 -13.42 22.75 14.02
CA THR A 17 -12.54 22.82 12.83
C THR A 17 -12.84 24.08 12.02
N LEU A 18 -14.12 24.35 11.72
CA LEU A 18 -14.53 25.54 10.99
C LEU A 18 -14.07 26.82 11.70
N VAL A 19 -14.27 26.86 13.01
CA VAL A 19 -13.96 28.00 13.87
C VAL A 19 -12.45 28.22 13.92
N SER A 20 -11.65 27.15 13.99
CA SER A 20 -10.18 27.20 13.98
C SER A 20 -9.54 27.89 12.77
N ASN A 21 -10.20 27.85 11.61
CA ASN A 21 -9.67 28.41 10.35
C ASN A 21 -9.67 29.94 10.30
N TYR A 22 -10.42 30.61 11.19
CA TYR A 22 -10.65 32.05 11.15
C TYR A 22 -9.97 32.83 12.27
N TYR A 23 -9.14 32.17 13.07
CA TYR A 23 -8.45 32.82 14.18
C TYR A 23 -7.07 33.37 13.83
N ASP A 24 -6.71 34.44 14.53
CA ASP A 24 -5.35 34.94 14.60
C ASP A 24 -4.69 34.43 15.89
N GLU A 25 -3.69 33.55 15.77
CA GLU A 25 -2.92 33.02 16.90
C GLU A 25 -2.15 34.11 17.68
N ASN A 26 -2.05 35.32 17.14
CA ASN A 26 -1.46 36.48 17.79
C ASN A 26 -2.49 37.32 18.57
N ASN A 27 -3.79 37.03 18.42
CA ASN A 27 -4.86 37.70 19.15
C ASN A 27 -5.06 37.05 20.55
N PRO A 28 -4.94 37.82 21.65
CA PRO A 28 -5.06 37.29 23.01
C PRO A 28 -6.44 36.76 23.40
N GLU A 29 -7.52 37.33 22.85
CA GLU A 29 -8.91 36.91 23.14
C GLU A 29 -9.20 35.57 22.45
N ASP A 30 -8.81 35.46 21.17
CA ASP A 30 -8.94 34.24 20.37
C ASP A 30 -8.13 33.10 21.01
N ARG A 31 -6.92 33.39 21.52
CA ARG A 31 -6.11 32.42 22.28
C ARG A 31 -6.82 31.84 23.49
N LYS A 32 -7.54 32.65 24.28
CA LYS A 32 -8.22 32.17 25.50
C LYS A 32 -9.40 31.27 25.17
N PHE A 33 -10.20 31.66 24.18
CA PHE A 33 -11.34 30.88 23.72
C PHE A 33 -10.88 29.54 23.12
N ILE A 34 -9.86 29.58 22.27
CA ILE A 34 -9.27 28.40 21.65
C ILE A 34 -8.61 27.50 22.70
N ALA A 35 -7.81 28.04 23.61
CA ALA A 35 -7.18 27.24 24.67
C ALA A 35 -8.18 26.40 25.46
N ALA A 36 -9.34 26.96 25.82
CA ALA A 36 -10.39 26.25 26.55
C ALA A 36 -11.01 25.09 25.75
N LEU A 37 -11.24 25.28 24.44
CA LEU A 37 -11.79 24.24 23.57
C LEU A 37 -10.75 23.16 23.22
N GLN A 38 -9.49 23.57 23.07
CA GLN A 38 -8.35 22.67 22.85
C GLN A 38 -8.07 21.77 24.05
N ASP A 39 -8.20 22.32 25.26
CA ASP A 39 -8.07 21.56 26.50
C ASP A 39 -9.12 20.43 26.54
N GLU A 40 -10.39 20.71 26.22
CA GLU A 40 -11.43 19.68 26.19
C GLU A 40 -11.15 18.57 25.16
N ALA A 41 -10.68 18.93 23.97
CA ALA A 41 -10.42 17.97 22.90
C ALA A 41 -9.19 17.08 23.19
N ILE A 42 -8.09 17.64 23.71
CA ILE A 42 -6.92 16.87 24.16
C ILE A 42 -7.27 15.98 25.34
N ILE A 43 -8.03 16.50 26.32
CA ILE A 43 -8.49 15.71 27.47
C ILE A 43 -9.35 14.53 27.02
N LYS A 44 -10.18 14.69 25.99
CA LYS A 44 -10.99 13.61 25.43
C LYS A 44 -10.12 12.50 24.83
N GLU A 45 -9.14 12.85 24.01
CA GLU A 45 -8.20 11.87 23.43
C GLU A 45 -7.33 11.20 24.51
N GLU A 46 -6.86 11.98 25.50
CA GLU A 46 -6.07 11.48 26.63
C GLU A 46 -6.84 10.49 27.53
N LYS A 47 -8.15 10.65 27.65
CA LYS A 47 -9.02 9.74 28.42
C LYS A 47 -9.19 8.37 27.77
N ILE A 48 -8.92 8.25 26.47
CA ILE A 48 -9.08 7.00 25.70
C ILE A 48 -7.83 6.11 25.79
N LEU A 49 -6.69 6.67 26.23
CA LEU A 49 -5.44 5.93 26.37
C LEU A 49 -5.56 4.79 27.38
N GLY A 50 -5.03 3.61 27.01
CA GLY A 50 -4.80 2.54 27.97
C GLY A 50 -3.66 2.84 28.95
N ASP A 51 -3.52 2.01 29.98
CA ASP A 51 -2.52 2.21 31.05
C ASP A 51 -1.08 2.28 30.50
N GLU A 52 -0.68 1.34 29.64
CA GLU A 52 0.66 1.31 29.02
C GLU A 52 0.90 2.53 28.12
N GLN A 53 -0.11 2.89 27.34
CA GLN A 53 -0.11 4.05 26.46
C GLN A 53 0.06 5.34 27.25
N ARG A 54 -0.64 5.45 28.39
CA ARG A 54 -0.57 6.61 29.28
C ARG A 54 0.82 6.78 29.88
N ILE A 55 1.44 5.70 30.34
CA ILE A 55 2.82 5.73 30.87
C ILE A 55 3.79 6.27 29.82
N ILE A 56 3.69 5.80 28.58
CA ILE A 56 4.53 6.28 27.48
C ILE A 56 4.21 7.74 27.15
N TYR A 57 2.93 8.08 27.07
CA TYR A 57 2.47 9.44 26.78
C TYR A 57 3.00 10.43 27.81
N ASP A 58 2.97 10.08 29.11
CA ASP A 58 3.39 10.91 30.24
C ASP A 58 4.92 10.89 30.49
N ALA A 59 5.67 10.02 29.81
CA ALA A 59 7.12 9.91 29.96
C ALA A 59 7.86 11.26 29.77
N PRO A 60 9.02 11.47 30.42
CA PRO A 60 9.81 12.68 30.27
C PRO A 60 10.19 12.97 28.81
N THR A 61 10.28 14.24 28.46
CA THR A 61 10.63 14.68 27.09
C THR A 61 12.08 15.09 26.95
N ASP A 62 12.83 15.13 28.05
CA ASP A 62 14.25 15.43 28.12
C ASP A 62 15.14 14.18 28.14
N GLU A 63 14.59 13.02 27.81
CA GLU A 63 15.29 11.73 27.68
C GLU A 63 15.13 11.14 26.27
N ASP A 64 16.10 10.32 25.85
CA ASP A 64 15.95 9.46 24.68
C ASP A 64 15.08 8.26 25.08
N ILE A 65 14.05 7.95 24.30
CA ILE A 65 13.05 6.92 24.60
C ILE A 65 12.98 5.89 23.49
N ASN A 66 12.92 4.62 23.86
CA ASN A 66 12.63 3.51 22.98
C ASN A 66 11.39 2.75 23.46
N VAL A 67 10.41 2.58 22.58
CA VAL A 67 9.17 1.85 22.88
C VAL A 67 9.14 0.54 22.09
N LEU A 68 9.19 -0.57 22.81
CA LEU A 68 8.96 -1.91 22.28
C LEU A 68 7.46 -2.21 22.30
N ALA A 69 6.82 -2.12 21.15
CA ALA A 69 5.39 -2.26 21.01
C ALA A 69 5.00 -3.57 20.29
N GLY A 70 3.85 -4.13 20.65
CA GLY A 70 3.23 -5.25 19.93
C GLY A 70 2.37 -4.80 18.73
N PRO A 71 1.81 -5.74 17.95
CA PRO A 71 0.84 -5.46 16.90
C PRO A 71 -0.44 -4.85 17.49
N GLY A 72 -1.09 -3.97 16.74
CA GLY A 72 -2.39 -3.39 17.12
C GLY A 72 -2.38 -2.58 18.42
N SER A 73 -1.21 -2.19 18.92
CA SER A 73 -1.04 -1.48 20.19
C SER A 73 -1.28 0.03 20.12
N GLY A 74 -1.47 0.57 18.92
CA GLY A 74 -1.65 2.00 18.72
C GLY A 74 -0.35 2.80 18.64
N LYS A 75 0.77 2.19 18.19
CA LYS A 75 2.07 2.87 17.99
C LYS A 75 1.96 4.26 17.35
N THR A 76 1.34 4.29 16.17
CA THR A 76 1.16 5.51 15.38
C THR A 76 0.30 6.53 16.12
N HIS A 77 -0.74 6.10 16.84
CA HIS A 77 -1.58 6.99 17.66
C HIS A 77 -0.78 7.63 18.79
N ILE A 78 0.04 6.86 19.51
CA ILE A 78 0.91 7.38 20.57
C ILE A 78 1.95 8.34 20.03
N LEU A 79 2.57 8.04 18.89
CA LEU A 79 3.51 8.95 18.25
C LEU A 79 2.84 10.28 17.89
N THR A 80 1.65 10.25 17.28
CA THR A 80 0.92 11.47 16.92
C THR A 80 0.46 12.27 18.14
N LEU A 81 -0.01 11.58 19.19
CA LEU A 81 -0.47 12.22 20.41
C LEU A 81 0.70 12.84 21.19
N ARG A 82 1.88 12.20 21.18
CA ARG A 82 3.10 12.77 21.75
C ARG A 82 3.55 14.02 21.01
N CYS A 83 3.43 14.07 19.68
CA CYS A 83 3.67 15.30 18.91
C CYS A 83 2.71 16.42 19.35
N ALA A 84 1.42 16.11 19.49
CA ALA A 84 0.42 17.07 19.97
C ALA A 84 0.75 17.57 21.39
N ARG A 85 1.18 16.68 22.31
CA ARG A 85 1.62 17.06 23.66
C ARG A 85 2.80 18.02 23.65
N LEU A 86 3.83 17.75 22.85
CA LEU A 86 5.02 18.61 22.77
C LEU A 86 4.64 20.03 22.36
N ILE A 87 3.77 20.15 21.35
CA ILE A 87 3.33 21.45 20.85
C ILE A 87 2.44 22.15 21.89
N TYR A 88 1.44 21.44 22.41
CA TYR A 88 0.40 22.05 23.23
C TYR A 88 0.81 22.26 24.69
N ARG A 89 1.35 21.23 25.34
CA ARG A 89 1.69 21.28 26.78
C ARG A 89 3.09 21.82 27.03
N GLU A 90 3.99 21.63 26.07
CA GLU A 90 5.41 21.98 26.26
C GLU A 90 5.85 23.16 25.40
N ASN A 91 4.93 23.77 24.65
CA ASN A 91 5.16 24.93 23.79
C ASN A 91 6.35 24.75 22.82
N VAL A 92 6.53 23.52 22.34
CA VAL A 92 7.54 23.20 21.32
C VAL A 92 7.03 23.69 19.97
N SER A 93 7.86 24.42 19.21
CA SER A 93 7.46 24.86 17.88
C SER A 93 7.35 23.65 16.94
N PRO A 94 6.30 23.54 16.10
CA PRO A 94 6.13 22.41 15.19
C PRO A 94 7.35 22.14 14.28
N ASN A 95 8.04 23.20 13.83
CA ASN A 95 9.26 23.10 13.03
C ASN A 95 10.46 22.50 13.79
N GLU A 96 10.40 22.39 15.11
CA GLU A 96 11.45 21.76 15.93
C GLU A 96 11.27 20.23 16.03
N ILE A 97 10.20 19.69 15.45
CA ILE A 97 9.82 18.27 15.50
C ILE A 97 10.03 17.62 14.13
N LEU A 98 10.86 16.57 14.09
CA LEU A 98 11.09 15.74 12.92
C LEU A 98 10.51 14.33 13.14
N VAL A 99 9.57 13.92 12.30
CA VAL A 99 9.00 12.57 12.29
C VAL A 99 9.50 11.81 11.07
N LEU A 100 10.15 10.67 11.32
CA LEU A 100 10.72 9.80 10.30
C LEU A 100 9.96 8.48 10.23
N ALA A 101 9.64 8.07 9.00
CA ALA A 101 9.01 6.79 8.72
C ALA A 101 9.75 6.01 7.62
N TYR A 102 9.53 4.70 7.58
CA TYR A 102 10.23 3.80 6.66
C TYR A 102 9.83 3.98 5.18
N ASN A 103 8.54 4.20 4.89
CA ASN A 103 8.02 4.31 3.52
C ASN A 103 7.03 5.47 3.36
N ARG A 104 6.76 5.84 2.10
CA ARG A 104 5.90 6.98 1.76
C ARG A 104 4.44 6.78 2.19
N ALA A 105 3.93 5.55 2.15
CA ALA A 105 2.56 5.24 2.59
C ALA A 105 2.37 5.53 4.09
N VAL A 106 3.35 5.19 4.93
CA VAL A 106 3.35 5.50 6.37
C VAL A 106 3.45 7.00 6.60
N VAL A 107 4.23 7.74 5.81
CA VAL A 107 4.26 9.22 5.89
C VAL A 107 2.90 9.83 5.58
N VAL A 108 2.25 9.39 4.51
CA VAL A 108 0.90 9.85 4.13
C VAL A 108 -0.09 9.54 5.25
N GLU A 109 -0.03 8.34 5.81
CA GLU A 109 -0.89 7.96 6.93
C GLU A 109 -0.62 8.80 8.20
N LEU A 110 0.64 9.02 8.55
CA LEU A 110 1.03 9.86 9.69
C LEU A 110 0.54 11.30 9.50
N ARG A 111 0.72 11.89 8.31
CA ARG A 111 0.19 13.23 8.00
C ARG A 111 -1.32 13.27 8.14
N ASN A 112 -2.04 12.37 7.49
CA ASN A 112 -3.50 12.31 7.59
C ASN A 112 -3.99 12.17 9.05
N ARG A 113 -3.27 11.39 9.88
CA ARG A 113 -3.60 11.24 11.31
C ARG A 113 -3.29 12.52 12.09
N LEU A 114 -2.14 13.16 11.83
CA LEU A 114 -1.79 14.44 12.43
C LEU A 114 -2.80 15.51 12.01
N ASP A 115 -3.11 15.65 10.73
CA ASP A 115 -4.06 16.64 10.22
C ASP A 115 -5.46 16.46 10.83
N ARG A 116 -5.93 15.21 10.98
CA ARG A 116 -7.20 14.93 11.66
C ARG A 116 -7.15 15.23 13.15
N LEU A 117 -6.12 14.75 13.84
CA LEU A 117 -5.96 14.97 15.27
C LEU A 117 -5.87 16.47 15.53
N PHE A 118 -4.93 17.15 14.91
CA PHE A 118 -4.72 18.59 15.04
C PHE A 118 -5.93 19.39 14.54
N GLY A 119 -6.62 18.97 13.49
CA GLY A 119 -7.90 19.57 13.07
C GLY A 119 -8.96 19.49 14.17
N SER A 120 -9.15 18.31 14.77
CA SER A 120 -10.05 18.13 15.92
C SER A 120 -9.59 18.86 17.18
N LEU A 121 -8.29 19.20 17.26
CA LEU A 121 -7.69 20.03 18.29
C LEU A 121 -7.60 21.51 17.86
N GLY A 122 -8.19 21.95 16.75
CA GLY A 122 -8.13 23.35 16.31
C GLY A 122 -6.72 23.88 16.03
N LEU A 123 -5.77 22.99 15.70
CA LEU A 123 -4.36 23.24 15.42
C LEU A 123 -4.00 22.92 13.96
N GLY A 124 -4.95 23.06 13.02
CA GLY A 124 -4.77 22.64 11.62
C GLY A 124 -3.50 23.21 10.96
N ARG A 125 -3.16 24.47 11.25
CA ARG A 125 -1.93 25.10 10.74
C ARG A 125 -0.65 24.47 11.30
N SER A 126 -0.63 24.10 12.58
CA SER A 126 0.54 23.50 13.24
C SER A 126 0.90 22.11 12.70
N ALA A 127 -0.10 21.32 12.28
CA ALA A 127 0.14 19.99 11.70
C ALA A 127 1.01 20.05 10.44
N SER A 128 0.71 21.01 9.56
CA SER A 128 1.42 21.22 8.29
C SER A 128 2.89 21.64 8.46
N GLN A 129 3.24 22.18 9.62
CA GLN A 129 4.58 22.67 9.95
C GLN A 129 5.48 21.58 10.54
N ILE A 130 4.93 20.45 11.00
CA ILE A 130 5.75 19.33 11.49
C ILE A 130 6.53 18.71 10.32
N HIS A 131 7.82 18.50 10.49
CA HIS A 131 8.64 17.84 9.47
C HIS A 131 8.36 16.33 9.44
N VAL A 132 7.42 15.88 8.59
CA VAL A 132 7.12 14.44 8.42
C VAL A 132 7.65 13.93 7.08
N HIS A 133 8.64 13.04 7.14
CA HIS A 133 9.37 12.56 5.95
C HIS A 133 9.76 11.07 6.03
N THR A 134 10.01 10.46 4.87
CA THR A 134 10.89 9.29 4.80
C THR A 134 12.35 9.76 4.82
N PHE A 135 13.30 8.86 5.08
CA PHE A 135 14.72 9.20 4.97
C PHE A 135 15.10 9.71 3.57
N SER A 136 14.62 9.07 2.52
CA SER A 136 14.89 9.51 1.14
C SER A 136 14.18 10.83 0.78
N ALA A 137 13.00 11.11 1.35
CA ALA A 137 12.35 12.41 1.19
C ALA A 137 13.10 13.52 1.94
N LEU A 138 13.59 13.24 3.15
CA LEU A 138 14.43 14.16 3.91
C LEU A 138 15.75 14.42 3.17
N ALA A 139 16.36 13.39 2.58
CA ALA A 139 17.52 13.53 1.71
C ALA A 139 17.27 14.53 0.59
N LYS A 140 16.11 14.45 -0.08
CA LYS A 140 15.71 15.40 -1.12
C LYS A 140 15.55 16.83 -0.61
N VAL A 141 14.97 17.01 0.59
CA VAL A 141 14.83 18.33 1.22
C VAL A 141 16.20 18.94 1.52
N VAL A 142 17.12 18.16 2.09
CA VAL A 142 18.43 18.66 2.54
C VAL A 142 19.44 18.80 1.39
N CYS A 143 19.46 17.86 0.45
CA CYS A 143 20.45 17.84 -0.63
C CYS A 143 19.98 18.61 -1.89
N GLY A 144 18.67 18.83 -2.04
CA GLY A 144 18.09 19.61 -3.13
C GLY A 144 18.52 19.12 -4.53
N GLN A 145 18.91 20.06 -5.37
CA GLN A 145 19.29 19.80 -6.77
C GLN A 145 20.53 18.91 -6.92
N ALA A 146 21.34 18.73 -5.87
CA ALA A 146 22.51 17.86 -5.92
C ALA A 146 22.14 16.39 -6.20
N LEU A 147 20.90 15.99 -5.92
CA LEU A 147 20.41 14.62 -6.17
C LEU A 147 19.90 14.39 -7.59
N ASN A 148 19.74 15.42 -8.44
CA ASN A 148 19.08 15.30 -9.75
C ASN A 148 19.75 14.27 -10.67
N ASN A 149 21.06 14.07 -10.53
CA ASN A 149 21.86 13.13 -11.33
C ASN A 149 22.31 11.89 -10.53
N ILE A 150 21.77 11.70 -9.32
CA ILE A 150 22.11 10.58 -8.45
C ILE A 150 20.95 9.59 -8.49
N ASP A 151 21.26 8.31 -8.69
CA ASP A 151 20.28 7.23 -8.58
C ASP A 151 19.57 7.30 -7.21
N ILE A 152 18.24 7.22 -7.20
CA ILE A 152 17.39 7.27 -6.00
C ILE A 152 17.89 6.31 -4.92
N LYS A 153 18.41 5.14 -5.31
CA LYS A 153 18.94 4.14 -4.37
C LYS A 153 20.12 4.66 -3.53
N LYS A 154 20.87 5.62 -4.06
CA LYS A 154 22.04 6.23 -3.41
C LYS A 154 21.73 7.53 -2.67
N TRP A 155 20.48 7.99 -2.68
CA TRP A 155 20.11 9.26 -2.04
C TRP A 155 20.36 9.25 -0.54
N GLU A 156 20.10 8.13 0.14
CA GLU A 156 20.29 8.02 1.60
C GLU A 156 21.78 7.98 1.99
N GLU A 157 22.62 7.34 1.18
CA GLU A 157 24.08 7.36 1.35
C GLU A 157 24.64 8.76 1.14
N TYR A 158 24.24 9.42 0.04
CA TYR A 158 24.64 10.80 -0.24
C TYR A 158 24.18 11.77 0.87
N PHE A 159 22.96 11.58 1.37
CA PHE A 159 22.44 12.35 2.49
C PHE A 159 23.28 12.16 3.76
N LEU A 160 23.66 10.92 4.09
CA LEU A 160 24.55 10.64 5.21
C LEU A 160 25.91 11.35 5.06
N ASP A 161 26.46 11.40 3.84
CA ASP A 161 27.70 12.11 3.58
C ASP A 161 27.55 13.63 3.73
N VAL A 162 26.42 14.20 3.30
CA VAL A 162 26.09 15.62 3.52
C VAL A 162 25.94 15.93 5.00
N LEU A 163 25.24 15.09 5.77
CA LEU A 163 25.11 15.24 7.22
C LEU A 163 26.49 15.34 7.91
N ARG A 164 27.45 14.53 7.45
CA ARG A 164 28.81 14.48 8.00
C ARG A 164 29.70 15.63 7.53
N SER A 165 29.66 15.96 6.25
CA SER A 165 30.60 16.89 5.63
C SER A 165 30.13 18.35 5.63
N ARG A 166 28.82 18.60 5.71
CA ARG A 166 28.21 19.93 5.60
C ARG A 166 27.13 20.18 6.66
N PRO A 167 27.43 20.04 7.96
CA PRO A 167 26.43 20.20 9.02
C PRO A 167 25.84 21.61 9.10
N ALA A 168 26.55 22.65 8.62
CA ALA A 168 26.05 24.01 8.57
C ALA A 168 24.89 24.17 7.57
N ASP A 169 25.02 23.60 6.37
CA ASP A 169 23.98 23.60 5.34
C ASP A 169 22.72 22.89 5.85
N VAL A 170 22.91 21.78 6.57
CA VAL A 170 21.80 21.03 7.20
C VAL A 170 21.06 21.90 8.22
N LYS A 171 21.78 22.66 9.06
CA LYS A 171 21.18 23.58 10.05
C LYS A 171 20.46 24.76 9.40
N GLN A 172 20.89 25.18 8.22
CA GLN A 172 20.20 26.23 7.48
C GLN A 172 18.85 25.75 6.96
N ILE A 173 18.76 24.48 6.52
CA ILE A 173 17.54 23.89 5.96
C ILE A 173 16.59 23.40 7.05
N LEU A 174 17.12 22.80 8.13
CA LEU A 174 16.37 22.25 9.26
C LEU A 174 16.76 22.93 10.57
N PRO A 175 16.51 24.25 10.73
CA PRO A 175 16.94 24.97 11.91
C PRO A 175 16.19 24.50 13.17
N GLY A 176 16.93 24.30 14.26
CA GLY A 176 16.31 24.17 15.59
C GLY A 176 15.63 22.83 15.90
N ILE A 177 15.99 21.73 15.21
CA ILE A 177 15.43 20.41 15.54
C ILE A 177 15.77 20.03 17.00
N ARG A 178 14.72 19.79 17.80
CA ARG A 178 14.81 19.37 19.21
C ARG A 178 14.29 17.97 19.45
N PHE A 179 13.37 17.49 18.62
CA PHE A 179 12.76 16.16 18.77
C PHE A 179 12.80 15.40 17.46
N VAL A 180 13.24 14.15 17.51
CA VAL A 180 13.21 13.23 16.37
C VAL A 180 12.40 12.00 16.76
N MET A 181 11.24 11.83 16.15
CA MET A 181 10.39 10.65 16.33
C MET A 181 10.59 9.68 15.17
N ILE A 182 10.74 8.39 15.46
CA ILE A 182 10.96 7.35 14.45
C ILE A 182 9.93 6.25 14.64
N ASP A 183 9.07 6.08 13.64
CA ASP A 183 8.12 4.97 13.57
C ASP A 183 8.73 3.74 12.91
N GLU A 184 8.21 2.56 13.24
CA GLU A 184 8.62 1.26 12.70
C GLU A 184 10.15 1.04 12.77
N PHE A 185 10.77 1.37 13.92
CA PHE A 185 12.23 1.34 14.11
C PHE A 185 12.88 -0.01 13.78
N GLN A 186 12.15 -1.13 13.91
CA GLN A 186 12.66 -2.45 13.57
C GLN A 186 13.08 -2.59 12.08
N ASP A 187 12.55 -1.76 11.19
CA ASP A 187 12.86 -1.79 9.76
C ASP A 187 14.04 -0.87 9.39
N ILE A 188 14.69 -0.23 10.36
CA ILE A 188 15.83 0.66 10.08
C ILE A 188 16.98 -0.10 9.38
N THR A 189 17.66 0.58 8.47
CA THR A 189 18.91 0.12 7.81
C THR A 189 20.12 0.73 8.51
N GLN A 190 21.32 0.21 8.24
CA GLN A 190 22.54 0.74 8.83
C GLN A 190 22.80 2.19 8.40
N THR A 191 22.54 2.54 7.14
CA THR A 191 22.67 3.92 6.63
C THR A 191 21.75 4.88 7.39
N ARG A 192 20.50 4.51 7.62
CA ARG A 192 19.50 5.32 8.35
C ARG A 192 19.85 5.46 9.82
N LEU A 193 20.31 4.38 10.44
CA LEU A 193 20.78 4.40 11.82
C LEU A 193 21.99 5.32 11.99
N ASN A 194 22.94 5.27 11.05
CA ASN A 194 24.08 6.18 11.03
C ASN A 194 23.65 7.64 10.81
N ALA A 195 22.66 7.90 9.96
CA ALA A 195 22.10 9.24 9.76
C ALA A 195 21.47 9.77 11.05
N MET A 196 20.68 8.94 11.75
CA MET A 196 20.12 9.26 13.06
C MET A 196 21.19 9.68 14.08
N PHE A 197 22.27 8.90 14.22
CA PHE A 197 23.38 9.27 15.10
C PHE A 197 24.13 10.53 14.64
N THR A 198 24.20 10.79 13.34
CA THR A 198 24.82 12.00 12.82
C THR A 198 23.95 13.23 13.12
N ILE A 199 22.62 13.10 13.08
CA ILE A 199 21.69 14.18 13.52
C ILE A 199 21.94 14.57 14.98
N ARG A 200 22.21 13.61 15.88
CA ARG A 200 22.62 13.88 17.28
C ARG A 200 23.90 14.71 17.37
N GLN A 201 24.85 14.51 16.47
CA GLN A 201 26.10 15.28 16.42
C GLN A 201 25.86 16.72 15.95
N ILE A 202 24.93 16.91 14.99
CA ILE A 202 24.54 18.24 14.49
C ILE A 202 23.76 19.01 15.56
N TYR A 203 22.83 18.33 16.25
CA TYR A 203 21.96 18.87 17.29
C TYR A 203 22.23 18.16 18.63
N PRO A 204 23.25 18.56 19.41
CA PRO A 204 23.59 17.88 20.66
C PRO A 204 22.44 17.76 21.67
N GLY A 205 21.48 18.69 21.64
CA GLY A 205 20.31 18.69 22.51
C GLY A 205 19.13 17.83 22.05
N VAL A 206 19.15 17.29 20.82
CA VAL A 206 18.00 16.58 20.24
C VAL A 206 17.60 15.35 21.07
N ARG A 207 16.30 15.05 21.17
CA ARG A 207 15.80 13.84 21.84
C ARG A 207 15.14 12.90 20.86
N PHE A 208 15.49 11.63 20.95
CA PHE A 208 14.93 10.58 20.11
C PHE A 208 13.77 9.90 20.80
N PHE A 209 12.67 9.73 20.08
CA PHE A 209 11.58 8.85 20.46
C PHE A 209 11.44 7.78 19.38
N THR A 210 11.92 6.57 19.65
CA THR A 210 11.82 5.45 18.72
C THR A 210 10.68 4.53 19.16
N ILE A 211 9.87 4.08 18.21
CA ILE A 211 8.82 3.09 18.46
C ILE A 211 8.86 2.01 17.39
N GLY A 212 8.72 0.75 17.80
CA GLY A 212 8.80 -0.37 16.86
C GLY A 212 8.39 -1.70 17.46
N ASP A 213 8.17 -2.67 16.58
CA ASP A 213 7.84 -4.05 16.93
C ASP A 213 8.87 -4.99 16.28
N LYS A 214 9.82 -5.51 17.07
CA LYS A 214 10.86 -6.43 16.59
C LYS A 214 10.28 -7.64 15.86
N ASN A 215 9.13 -8.14 16.32
CA ASN A 215 8.47 -9.32 15.75
C ASN A 215 7.78 -9.03 14.40
N GLN A 216 7.71 -7.76 14.00
CA GLN A 216 7.25 -7.34 12.66
C GLN A 216 8.38 -6.91 11.72
N SER A 217 9.66 -7.18 12.03
CA SER A 217 10.78 -6.93 11.11
C SER A 217 10.78 -7.95 9.96
N ILE A 218 10.26 -7.55 8.79
CA ILE A 218 10.04 -8.42 7.61
C ILE A 218 10.50 -7.79 6.27
N TYR A 219 11.31 -6.73 6.35
CA TYR A 219 11.92 -6.09 5.18
C TYR A 219 13.43 -6.31 5.17
N GLY A 220 13.92 -7.39 5.77
CA GLY A 220 15.36 -7.67 5.87
C GLY A 220 16.00 -7.88 4.49
N PHE A 221 15.24 -8.45 3.54
CA PHE A 221 15.67 -8.62 2.15
C PHE A 221 15.96 -7.30 1.43
N ASP A 222 15.24 -6.21 1.76
CA ASP A 222 15.45 -4.88 1.18
C ASP A 222 16.65 -4.15 1.79
N LYS A 223 17.25 -4.69 2.88
CA LYS A 223 18.38 -4.06 3.58
C LYS A 223 19.74 -4.40 2.97
N LYS A 224 19.89 -5.47 2.18
CA LYS A 224 21.20 -5.92 1.66
C LYS A 224 21.75 -4.92 0.62
N ILE A 225 22.63 -4.01 1.04
CA ILE A 225 23.40 -3.11 0.18
C ILE A 225 24.84 -3.61 0.10
N GLU A 226 25.40 -3.69 -1.12
CA GLU A 226 26.76 -4.18 -1.34
C GLU A 226 27.78 -3.34 -0.55
N GLY A 227 28.58 -3.99 0.29
CA GLY A 227 29.63 -3.37 1.09
C GLY A 227 29.18 -2.73 2.41
N ILE A 228 27.89 -2.75 2.75
CA ILE A 228 27.36 -2.25 4.03
C ILE A 228 26.92 -3.43 4.91
N PRO A 229 27.47 -3.58 6.14
CA PRO A 229 27.01 -4.61 7.07
C PRO A 229 25.55 -4.38 7.49
N GLU A 230 24.67 -5.25 6.99
CA GLU A 230 23.22 -5.23 7.25
C GLU A 230 22.81 -6.62 7.77
N SER A 231 21.77 -6.64 8.61
CA SER A 231 21.20 -7.88 9.15
C SER A 231 19.68 -7.88 9.04
N THR A 232 19.10 -9.05 8.81
CA THR A 232 17.64 -9.27 8.84
C THR A 232 17.13 -9.37 10.28
N ASN A 233 18.03 -9.61 11.25
CA ASN A 233 17.73 -9.64 12.67
C ASN A 233 17.60 -8.21 13.24
N PRO A 234 16.43 -7.80 13.75
CA PRO A 234 16.24 -6.46 14.29
C PRO A 234 17.14 -6.17 15.51
N ASP A 235 17.50 -7.18 16.32
CA ASP A 235 18.35 -6.98 17.51
C ASP A 235 19.75 -6.45 17.17
N TYR A 236 20.21 -6.61 15.93
CA TYR A 236 21.42 -5.98 15.43
C TYR A 236 21.36 -4.45 15.55
N TYR A 237 20.25 -3.82 15.15
CA TYR A 237 20.08 -2.37 15.21
C TYR A 237 19.71 -1.88 16.62
N TYR A 238 18.86 -2.62 17.34
CA TYR A 238 18.49 -2.25 18.72
C TYR A 238 19.71 -2.26 19.65
N ARG A 239 20.64 -3.22 19.54
CA ARG A 239 21.88 -3.21 20.33
C ARG A 239 22.73 -1.96 20.07
N GLN A 240 22.80 -1.52 18.81
CA GLN A 240 23.50 -0.29 18.45
C GLN A 240 22.79 0.94 19.05
N LEU A 241 21.46 1.02 18.96
CA LEU A 241 20.66 2.06 19.60
C LEU A 241 20.97 2.16 21.10
N THR A 242 20.89 1.04 21.83
CA THR A 242 21.17 0.99 23.27
C THR A 242 22.60 1.40 23.60
N SER A 243 23.59 0.91 22.85
CA SER A 243 24.99 1.24 23.10
C SER A 243 25.35 2.71 22.82
N LYS A 244 24.63 3.38 21.92
CA LYS A 244 24.93 4.75 21.49
C LYS A 244 24.10 5.82 22.21
N LEU A 245 22.84 5.54 22.52
CA LEU A 245 21.93 6.50 23.14
C LEU A 245 21.49 6.11 24.56
N SER A 246 21.58 4.81 24.90
CA SER A 246 21.06 4.27 26.18
C SER A 246 19.65 4.79 26.52
N PRO A 247 18.68 4.66 25.58
CA PRO A 247 17.36 5.24 25.77
C PRO A 247 16.60 4.54 26.89
N HIS A 248 15.70 5.26 27.56
CA HIS A 248 14.74 4.68 28.48
C HIS A 248 13.78 3.78 27.71
N GLU A 249 13.68 2.51 28.13
CA GLU A 249 12.86 1.52 27.43
C GLU A 249 11.47 1.40 28.06
N TYR A 250 10.44 1.53 27.24
CA TYR A 250 9.05 1.24 27.60
C TYR A 250 8.49 0.10 26.74
N THR A 251 7.45 -0.55 27.23
CA THR A 251 6.76 -1.63 26.51
C THR A 251 5.28 -1.35 26.36
N MET A 252 4.69 -1.75 25.23
CA MET A 252 3.25 -1.66 25.00
C MET A 252 2.73 -2.93 24.34
N ARG A 253 1.97 -3.74 25.08
CA ARG A 253 1.54 -5.08 24.67
C ARG A 253 0.04 -5.21 24.47
N THR A 254 -0.74 -4.26 24.99
CA THR A 254 -2.19 -4.24 24.84
C THR A 254 -2.55 -4.08 23.36
N ASN A 255 -3.28 -5.05 22.81
CA ASN A 255 -3.71 -5.11 21.43
C ASN A 255 -5.18 -4.68 21.31
N TYR A 256 -5.45 -3.67 20.50
CA TYR A 256 -6.79 -3.11 20.27
C TYR A 256 -7.39 -3.57 18.93
N ARG A 257 -6.78 -4.57 18.28
CA ARG A 257 -7.14 -5.00 16.92
C ARG A 257 -7.85 -6.35 16.88
N SER A 258 -7.26 -7.35 17.51
CA SER A 258 -7.51 -8.77 17.27
C SER A 258 -8.09 -9.44 18.50
N TYR A 259 -9.00 -10.39 18.28
CA TYR A 259 -9.55 -11.22 19.36
C TYR A 259 -8.49 -12.16 20.01
N PRO A 260 -8.72 -12.60 21.26
CA PRO A 260 -7.71 -13.31 22.05
C PRO A 260 -7.12 -14.57 21.38
N LYS A 261 -7.94 -15.44 20.78
CA LYS A 261 -7.45 -16.69 20.16
C LYS A 261 -6.58 -16.44 18.93
N ILE A 262 -6.75 -15.31 18.22
CA ILE A 262 -5.90 -14.92 17.10
C ILE A 262 -4.49 -14.63 17.61
N LEU A 263 -4.38 -13.85 18.69
CA LEU A 263 -3.10 -13.52 19.31
C LEU A 263 -2.44 -14.76 19.93
N ALA A 264 -3.22 -15.64 20.55
CA ALA A 264 -2.73 -16.92 21.06
C ALA A 264 -2.13 -17.78 19.94
N ALA A 265 -2.81 -17.88 18.79
CA ALA A 265 -2.30 -18.59 17.62
C ALA A 265 -1.02 -17.97 17.05
N ALA A 266 -0.96 -16.63 16.96
CA ALA A 266 0.21 -15.90 16.47
C ALA A 266 1.43 -16.07 17.39
N SER A 267 1.20 -16.17 18.70
CA SER A 267 2.28 -16.21 19.70
C SER A 267 3.18 -17.45 19.59
N ASN A 268 2.75 -18.49 18.88
CA ASN A 268 3.58 -19.67 18.56
C ASN A 268 4.84 -19.34 17.73
N PHE A 269 4.85 -18.18 17.06
CA PHE A 269 6.00 -17.73 16.27
C PHE A 269 6.99 -16.88 17.08
N LEU A 270 6.60 -16.42 18.28
CA LEU A 270 7.45 -15.61 19.14
C LEU A 270 8.53 -16.46 19.81
N LYS A 271 9.70 -15.86 20.02
CA LYS A 271 10.81 -16.51 20.73
C LYS A 271 10.57 -16.58 22.23
N ASN A 272 10.00 -15.51 22.80
CA ASN A 272 9.77 -15.37 24.23
C ASN A 272 8.28 -15.21 24.52
N SER A 273 7.75 -16.01 25.44
CA SER A 273 6.35 -15.91 25.87
C SER A 273 5.99 -14.54 26.44
N ASN A 274 6.96 -13.85 27.05
CA ASN A 274 6.80 -12.50 27.58
C ASN A 274 6.51 -11.47 26.48
N GLU A 275 6.80 -11.73 25.21
CA GLU A 275 6.52 -10.78 24.11
C GLU A 275 5.08 -10.89 23.59
N THR A 276 4.28 -11.80 24.15
CA THR A 276 2.90 -12.06 23.73
C THR A 276 2.02 -10.82 23.92
N PRO A 277 1.39 -10.31 22.85
CA PRO A 277 0.40 -9.25 22.96
C PRO A 277 -0.87 -9.74 23.63
N ILE A 278 -1.55 -8.86 24.36
CA ILE A 278 -2.77 -9.19 25.11
C ILE A 278 -3.91 -8.35 24.54
N SER A 279 -5.00 -8.97 24.09
CA SER A 279 -6.18 -8.23 23.61
C SER A 279 -6.70 -7.28 24.70
N SER A 280 -7.15 -6.09 24.32
CA SER A 280 -7.77 -5.14 25.24
C SER A 280 -8.98 -5.74 25.95
N LYS A 281 -9.33 -5.27 27.15
CA LYS A 281 -10.49 -5.75 27.92
C LYS A 281 -11.78 -5.74 27.08
N LYS A 282 -12.00 -4.66 26.32
CA LYS A 282 -13.13 -4.53 25.39
C LYS A 282 -13.21 -5.67 24.37
N LEU A 283 -12.08 -6.11 23.82
CA LEU A 283 -12.04 -7.22 22.85
C LEU A 283 -12.16 -8.59 23.52
N GLN A 284 -11.70 -8.73 24.76
CA GLN A 284 -11.91 -9.96 25.54
C GLN A 284 -13.40 -10.13 25.86
N GLU A 285 -14.08 -9.06 26.27
CA GLU A 285 -15.53 -9.05 26.56
C GLU A 285 -16.39 -9.27 25.30
N ALA A 286 -15.91 -8.78 24.15
CA ALA A 286 -16.58 -8.94 22.85
C ALA A 286 -16.15 -10.20 22.10
N GLU A 287 -15.44 -11.14 22.73
CA GLU A 287 -14.98 -12.36 22.09
C GLU A 287 -16.18 -13.24 21.68
N PRO A 288 -16.28 -13.66 20.39
CA PRO A 288 -17.41 -14.45 19.95
C PRO A 288 -17.36 -15.89 20.51
N PRO A 289 -18.53 -16.51 20.80
CA PRO A 289 -18.61 -17.86 21.35
C PRO A 289 -18.35 -18.96 20.31
N TYR A 290 -18.42 -18.65 19.02
CA TYR A 290 -18.18 -19.58 17.93
C TYR A 290 -16.68 -19.71 17.58
N GLU A 291 -16.33 -20.72 16.78
CA GLU A 291 -14.95 -20.88 16.29
C GLU A 291 -14.62 -19.79 15.27
N TYR A 292 -13.64 -18.95 15.58
CA TYR A 292 -13.16 -17.87 14.71
C TYR A 292 -11.67 -17.98 14.36
N VAL A 293 -10.97 -18.95 14.95
CA VAL A 293 -9.59 -19.30 14.58
C VAL A 293 -9.56 -20.76 14.16
N LYS A 294 -9.10 -21.02 12.93
CA LYS A 294 -8.98 -22.35 12.37
C LYS A 294 -7.57 -22.54 11.82
N ILE A 295 -6.87 -23.59 12.23
CA ILE A 295 -5.54 -23.95 11.70
C ILE A 295 -5.60 -25.38 11.18
N VAL A 296 -5.49 -25.53 9.86
CA VAL A 296 -5.66 -26.80 9.15
C VAL A 296 -4.31 -27.23 8.57
N ASN A 297 -3.85 -28.43 8.92
CA ASN A 297 -2.72 -29.07 8.23
C ASN A 297 -3.25 -29.84 7.03
N TRP A 298 -3.16 -29.25 5.85
CA TRP A 298 -3.69 -29.80 4.61
C TRP A 298 -2.97 -31.09 4.22
N LYS A 299 -3.76 -32.13 3.93
CA LYS A 299 -3.31 -33.40 3.34
C LYS A 299 -4.30 -33.79 2.24
N LYS A 300 -3.96 -34.79 1.43
CA LYS A 300 -4.90 -35.33 0.44
C LYS A 300 -6.19 -35.78 1.15
N GLY A 301 -7.34 -35.21 0.74
CA GLY A 301 -8.65 -35.46 1.36
C GLY A 301 -9.08 -34.41 2.39
N THR A 302 -8.20 -33.48 2.79
CA THR A 302 -8.59 -32.30 3.58
C THR A 302 -9.23 -31.26 2.67
N ALA A 303 -10.32 -30.64 3.12
CA ALA A 303 -10.95 -29.51 2.44
C ALA A 303 -9.93 -28.40 2.18
N ASN A 304 -9.99 -27.82 0.98
CA ASN A 304 -9.16 -26.70 0.59
C ASN A 304 -9.76 -25.40 1.09
N TRP A 305 -8.95 -24.35 1.25
CA TRP A 305 -9.44 -23.03 1.67
C TRP A 305 -10.49 -22.46 0.70
N THR A 306 -10.41 -22.85 -0.57
CA THR A 306 -11.41 -22.50 -1.59
C THR A 306 -12.77 -23.11 -1.31
N ASP A 307 -12.83 -24.29 -0.70
CA ASP A 307 -14.07 -25.02 -0.46
C ASP A 307 -14.88 -24.37 0.66
N GLU A 308 -14.19 -23.68 1.58
CA GLU A 308 -14.80 -23.02 2.74
C GLU A 308 -15.01 -21.51 2.54
N LEU A 309 -14.37 -20.92 1.52
CA LEU A 309 -14.49 -19.50 1.20
C LEU A 309 -15.95 -19.07 0.98
N GLN A 310 -16.74 -19.89 0.28
CA GLN A 310 -18.14 -19.56 0.01
C GLN A 310 -18.95 -19.42 1.30
N GLY A 311 -18.77 -20.33 2.27
CA GLY A 311 -19.44 -20.24 3.57
C GLY A 311 -19.04 -19.00 4.36
N LEU A 312 -17.76 -18.62 4.32
CA LEU A 312 -17.30 -17.36 4.94
C LEU A 312 -17.88 -16.12 4.27
N VAL A 313 -17.99 -16.13 2.94
CA VAL A 313 -18.63 -15.03 2.20
C VAL A 313 -20.11 -14.90 2.56
N GLU A 314 -20.84 -16.01 2.64
CA GLU A 314 -22.24 -16.03 3.06
C GLU A 314 -22.41 -15.49 4.49
N GLN A 315 -21.53 -15.92 5.41
CA GLN A 315 -21.48 -15.37 6.77
C GLN A 315 -21.21 -13.87 6.76
N ALA A 316 -20.20 -13.40 6.01
CA ALA A 316 -19.82 -12.00 5.97
C ALA A 316 -20.96 -11.12 5.41
N LYS A 317 -21.60 -11.54 4.31
CA LYS A 317 -22.77 -10.86 3.75
C LYS A 317 -23.91 -10.77 4.76
N ALA A 318 -24.22 -11.86 5.47
CA ALA A 318 -25.25 -11.84 6.50
C ALA A 318 -24.96 -10.80 7.59
N THR A 319 -23.69 -10.60 7.97
CA THR A 319 -23.33 -9.52 8.91
C THR A 319 -23.51 -8.12 8.32
N LEU A 320 -23.21 -7.90 7.03
CA LEU A 320 -23.37 -6.60 6.40
C LEU A 320 -24.84 -6.13 6.43
N ASP A 321 -25.77 -7.07 6.26
CA ASP A 321 -27.20 -6.81 6.23
C ASP A 321 -27.83 -6.62 7.63
N ASN A 322 -27.34 -7.37 8.63
CA ASN A 322 -28.06 -7.52 9.90
C ASN A 322 -27.33 -6.94 11.13
N GLU A 323 -26.03 -6.66 11.05
CA GLU A 323 -25.23 -6.27 12.21
C GLU A 323 -24.86 -4.76 12.21
N PRO A 324 -24.66 -4.15 13.40
CA PRO A 324 -24.09 -2.81 13.50
C PRO A 324 -22.65 -2.81 12.96
N ARG A 325 -22.19 -1.64 12.47
CA ARG A 325 -20.91 -1.49 11.76
C ARG A 325 -19.72 -2.16 12.46
N GLN A 326 -19.63 -2.03 13.79
CA GLN A 326 -18.55 -2.62 14.59
C GLN A 326 -18.47 -4.16 14.52
N ASN A 327 -19.59 -4.85 14.23
CA ASN A 327 -19.69 -6.29 14.17
C ASN A 327 -19.57 -6.85 12.74
N ARG A 328 -19.78 -6.03 11.71
CA ARG A 328 -19.73 -6.42 10.29
C ARG A 328 -18.38 -6.99 9.85
N ILE A 329 -18.40 -7.93 8.92
CA ILE A 329 -17.22 -8.38 8.18
C ILE A 329 -17.27 -7.67 6.82
N GLU A 330 -16.52 -6.57 6.68
CA GLU A 330 -16.50 -5.74 5.46
C GLU A 330 -15.46 -6.23 4.45
N ASP A 331 -14.45 -6.97 4.90
CA ASP A 331 -13.44 -7.57 4.06
C ASP A 331 -12.99 -8.98 4.49
N ILE A 332 -12.61 -9.75 3.48
CA ILE A 332 -11.94 -11.04 3.59
C ILE A 332 -10.62 -10.92 2.82
N ALA A 333 -9.49 -11.05 3.50
CA ALA A 333 -8.20 -11.03 2.86
C ALA A 333 -7.58 -12.43 2.79
N ILE A 334 -7.06 -12.79 1.62
CA ILE A 334 -6.43 -14.08 1.35
C ILE A 334 -4.95 -13.84 1.09
N PHE A 335 -4.13 -14.36 1.99
CA PHE A 335 -2.69 -14.14 2.03
C PHE A 335 -1.94 -15.30 1.38
N PHE A 336 -0.98 -14.93 0.55
CA PHE A 336 -0.07 -15.85 -0.12
C PHE A 336 1.39 -15.44 0.14
N ARG A 337 2.35 -16.35 -0.03
CA ARG A 337 3.76 -16.02 0.16
C ARG A 337 4.35 -15.25 -1.01
N SER A 338 3.93 -15.56 -2.24
CA SER A 338 4.48 -15.02 -3.49
C SER A 338 3.40 -14.43 -4.40
N ASN A 339 3.78 -13.50 -5.29
CA ASN A 339 2.84 -12.95 -6.28
C ASN A 339 2.31 -14.05 -7.24
N ASP A 340 3.14 -15.04 -7.60
CA ASP A 340 2.70 -16.16 -8.45
C ASP A 340 1.52 -16.93 -7.80
N GLU A 341 1.57 -17.12 -6.48
CA GLU A 341 0.49 -17.74 -5.71
C GLU A 341 -0.77 -16.87 -5.64
N VAL A 342 -0.60 -15.55 -5.52
CA VAL A 342 -1.73 -14.60 -5.56
C VAL A 342 -2.51 -14.75 -6.86
N TYR A 343 -1.85 -14.78 -8.01
CA TYR A 343 -2.53 -14.93 -9.31
C TYR A 343 -3.23 -16.28 -9.44
N ARG A 344 -2.64 -17.35 -8.92
CA ARG A 344 -3.27 -18.68 -8.86
C ARG A 344 -4.48 -18.70 -7.93
N GLY A 345 -4.41 -18.00 -6.80
CA GLY A 345 -5.54 -17.82 -5.90
C GLY A 345 -6.66 -17.05 -6.57
N TYR A 346 -6.33 -15.94 -7.25
CA TYR A 346 -7.29 -15.09 -7.92
C TYR A 346 -8.02 -15.83 -9.03
N GLU A 347 -7.31 -16.58 -9.87
CA GLU A 347 -7.92 -17.40 -10.92
C GLU A 347 -8.97 -18.38 -10.35
N ARG A 348 -8.71 -18.95 -9.16
CA ARG A 348 -9.66 -19.86 -8.51
C ARG A 348 -10.87 -19.12 -7.97
N VAL A 349 -10.65 -18.01 -7.26
CA VAL A 349 -11.71 -17.23 -6.63
C VAL A 349 -12.61 -16.56 -7.68
N SER A 350 -12.04 -16.01 -8.75
CA SER A 350 -12.82 -15.38 -9.82
C SER A 350 -13.74 -16.37 -10.55
N LYS A 351 -13.29 -17.62 -10.73
CA LYS A 351 -14.08 -18.70 -11.33
C LYS A 351 -15.23 -19.21 -10.46
N MET A 352 -15.23 -18.91 -9.16
CA MET A 352 -16.35 -19.28 -8.28
C MET A 352 -17.62 -18.48 -8.59
N ASN A 353 -17.51 -17.36 -9.34
CA ASN A 353 -18.62 -16.51 -9.75
C ASN A 353 -19.54 -16.12 -8.57
N ILE A 354 -18.92 -15.76 -7.45
CA ILE A 354 -19.61 -15.32 -6.25
C ILE A 354 -20.31 -14.00 -6.57
N SER A 355 -21.64 -13.95 -6.46
CA SER A 355 -22.40 -12.73 -6.72
C SER A 355 -22.07 -11.66 -5.68
N ASP A 356 -22.25 -10.37 -6.00
CA ASP A 356 -22.25 -9.28 -5.03
C ASP A 356 -21.01 -9.18 -4.12
N VAL A 357 -19.85 -9.59 -4.63
CA VAL A 357 -18.56 -9.39 -3.97
C VAL A 357 -17.59 -8.70 -4.92
N ARG A 358 -16.74 -7.86 -4.35
CA ARG A 358 -15.66 -7.23 -5.07
C ARG A 358 -14.36 -7.99 -4.83
N ILE A 359 -13.82 -8.62 -5.87
CA ILE A 359 -12.56 -9.35 -5.79
C ILE A 359 -11.45 -8.46 -6.35
N ARG A 360 -10.37 -8.25 -5.59
CA ARG A 360 -9.21 -7.46 -6.05
C ARG A 360 -7.89 -8.09 -5.63
N ILE A 361 -6.84 -7.79 -6.39
CA ILE A 361 -5.46 -8.09 -6.01
C ILE A 361 -4.80 -6.82 -5.48
N GLN A 362 -4.16 -6.88 -4.32
CA GLN A 362 -3.48 -5.73 -3.74
C GLN A 362 -2.05 -5.56 -4.26
N GLY A 363 -1.72 -4.32 -4.65
CA GLY A 363 -0.38 -3.95 -5.14
C GLY A 363 0.03 -4.71 -6.40
N ALA A 364 -0.95 -5.09 -7.23
CA ALA A 364 -0.76 -5.76 -8.51
C ALA A 364 -1.04 -4.85 -9.71
N SER A 365 -1.22 -3.55 -9.49
CA SER A 365 -1.36 -2.61 -10.59
C SER A 365 -0.09 -2.68 -11.45
N GLY A 366 -0.22 -3.20 -12.67
CA GLY A 366 0.87 -3.31 -13.65
C GLY A 366 1.31 -1.97 -14.22
N CYS A 367 0.63 -0.89 -13.83
CA CYS A 367 0.86 0.50 -14.23
C CYS A 367 0.24 1.46 -13.19
N GLU A 368 0.39 2.76 -13.38
CA GLU A 368 -0.26 3.79 -12.55
C GLU A 368 -1.79 3.79 -12.74
N LEU A 369 -2.54 4.06 -11.68
CA LEU A 369 -4.01 3.97 -11.69
C LEU A 369 -4.65 4.95 -12.68
N TYR A 370 -4.07 6.14 -12.89
CA TYR A 370 -4.58 7.11 -13.87
C TYR A 370 -4.62 6.57 -15.31
N ARG A 371 -3.88 5.49 -15.60
CA ARG A 371 -3.84 4.84 -16.92
C ARG A 371 -4.91 3.80 -17.10
N VAL A 372 -5.56 3.34 -16.03
CA VAL A 372 -6.71 2.42 -16.15
C VAL A 372 -7.75 3.10 -17.04
N ARG A 373 -8.21 2.41 -18.08
CA ARG A 373 -9.06 2.96 -19.17
C ARG A 373 -10.23 3.78 -18.63
N GLU A 374 -10.88 3.27 -17.59
CA GLU A 374 -12.02 3.87 -16.92
C GLU A 374 -11.66 5.24 -16.30
N ILE A 375 -10.57 5.31 -15.53
CA ILE A 375 -10.09 6.56 -14.91
C ILE A 375 -9.57 7.52 -15.99
N HIS A 376 -8.81 7.00 -16.96
CA HIS A 376 -8.27 7.78 -18.05
C HIS A 376 -9.37 8.47 -18.87
N ALA A 377 -10.50 7.81 -19.12
CA ALA A 377 -11.61 8.41 -19.84
C ALA A 377 -12.20 9.64 -19.13
N VAL A 378 -12.25 9.60 -17.79
CA VAL A 378 -12.66 10.75 -16.97
C VAL A 378 -11.63 11.87 -17.04
N LEU A 379 -10.34 11.54 -16.89
CA LEU A 379 -9.25 12.52 -17.00
C LEU A 379 -9.19 13.17 -18.39
N ALA A 380 -9.38 12.39 -19.45
CA ALA A 380 -9.40 12.89 -20.84
C ALA A 380 -10.56 13.87 -21.07
N TYR A 381 -11.72 13.63 -20.45
CA TYR A 381 -12.84 14.58 -20.49
C TYR A 381 -12.50 15.89 -19.77
N LEU A 382 -11.93 15.81 -18.56
CA LEU A 382 -11.52 17.00 -17.80
C LEU A 382 -10.45 17.80 -18.57
N GLN A 383 -9.46 17.13 -19.15
CA GLN A 383 -8.40 17.76 -19.95
C GLN A 383 -8.92 18.39 -21.24
N SER A 384 -9.86 17.74 -21.93
CA SER A 384 -10.51 18.30 -23.12
C SER A 384 -11.31 19.57 -22.81
N ASN A 385 -11.69 19.77 -21.55
CA ASN A 385 -12.39 20.95 -21.03
C ASN A 385 -11.51 21.75 -20.07
N SER A 386 -10.18 21.71 -20.23
CA SER A 386 -9.20 22.19 -19.23
C SER A 386 -9.36 23.64 -18.78
N SER A 387 -9.86 24.53 -19.64
CA SER A 387 -10.10 25.94 -19.31
C SER A 387 -11.42 26.22 -18.60
N LYS A 388 -12.29 25.22 -18.44
CA LYS A 388 -13.59 25.38 -17.80
C LYS A 388 -13.42 25.57 -16.29
N GLU A 389 -14.02 26.63 -15.77
CA GLU A 389 -14.00 26.96 -14.34
C GLU A 389 -14.90 26.01 -13.52
N ILE A 390 -14.45 25.68 -12.32
CA ILE A 390 -15.20 24.91 -11.34
C ILE A 390 -16.22 25.82 -10.66
N THR A 391 -17.48 25.40 -10.65
CA THR A 391 -18.58 26.12 -10.00
C THR A 391 -19.10 25.31 -8.81
N ILE A 392 -18.76 25.77 -7.61
CA ILE A 392 -19.11 25.10 -6.34
C ILE A 392 -20.57 25.38 -5.95
N SER A 393 -21.08 26.57 -6.28
CA SER A 393 -22.45 26.98 -5.96
C SER A 393 -23.49 26.01 -6.53
N GLY A 394 -24.38 25.51 -5.68
CA GLY A 394 -25.49 24.62 -6.08
C GLY A 394 -25.07 23.20 -6.54
N SER A 395 -23.82 22.80 -6.28
CA SER A 395 -23.25 21.50 -6.72
C SER A 395 -23.31 21.30 -8.24
N GLN A 396 -23.16 22.38 -9.02
CA GLN A 396 -23.32 22.31 -10.48
C GLN A 396 -22.25 21.44 -11.14
N THR A 397 -20.97 21.70 -10.86
CA THR A 397 -19.86 20.90 -11.40
C THR A 397 -19.94 19.44 -10.96
N GLN A 398 -20.29 19.20 -9.70
CA GLN A 398 -20.49 17.85 -9.16
C GLN A 398 -21.57 17.08 -9.97
N LYS A 399 -22.74 17.67 -10.18
CA LYS A 399 -23.84 17.05 -10.95
C LYS A 399 -23.47 16.80 -12.41
N GLU A 400 -22.77 17.74 -13.03
CA GLU A 400 -22.30 17.59 -14.41
C GLU A 400 -21.38 16.37 -14.55
N LEU A 401 -20.36 16.28 -13.70
CA LEU A 401 -19.37 15.21 -13.74
C LEU A 401 -20.01 13.86 -13.35
N ARG A 402 -20.93 13.85 -12.38
CA ARG A 402 -21.72 12.66 -12.04
C ARG A 402 -22.49 12.12 -13.26
N ASN A 403 -23.23 12.99 -13.95
CA ASN A 403 -24.01 12.61 -15.14
C ASN A 403 -23.11 12.12 -16.29
N PHE A 404 -21.93 12.71 -16.46
CA PHE A 404 -20.96 12.24 -17.45
C PHE A 404 -20.48 10.81 -17.15
N ILE A 405 -20.12 10.54 -15.89
CA ILE A 405 -19.65 9.21 -15.46
C ILE A 405 -20.76 8.16 -15.54
N GLU A 406 -22.00 8.50 -15.15
CA GLU A 406 -23.16 7.62 -15.33
C GLU A 406 -23.40 7.25 -16.80
N LYS A 407 -23.20 8.20 -17.73
CA LYS A 407 -23.28 7.92 -19.17
C LYS A 407 -22.18 6.98 -19.64
N LEU A 408 -20.95 7.09 -19.12
CA LEU A 408 -19.88 6.13 -19.41
C LEU A 408 -20.25 4.73 -18.92
N MET A 409 -20.76 4.60 -17.69
CA MET A 409 -21.20 3.33 -17.11
C MET A 409 -22.30 2.63 -17.93
N LEU A 410 -23.17 3.41 -18.57
CA LEU A 410 -24.23 2.88 -19.45
C LEU A 410 -23.71 2.54 -20.85
N SER A 411 -22.85 3.38 -21.41
CA SER A 411 -22.32 3.22 -22.77
C SER A 411 -21.33 2.06 -22.88
N TYR A 412 -20.59 1.79 -21.79
CA TYR A 412 -19.55 0.76 -21.74
C TYR A 412 -19.82 -0.26 -20.64
N PRO A 413 -20.78 -1.18 -20.82
CA PRO A 413 -21.18 -2.15 -19.79
C PRO A 413 -20.10 -3.18 -19.42
N LYS A 414 -19.03 -3.29 -20.22
CA LYS A 414 -17.86 -4.16 -19.96
C LYS A 414 -16.79 -3.49 -19.10
N TRP A 415 -16.89 -2.18 -18.87
CA TRP A 415 -15.94 -1.45 -18.05
C TRP A 415 -16.17 -1.73 -16.56
N ASP A 416 -15.10 -1.67 -15.78
CA ASP A 416 -15.20 -1.87 -14.34
C ASP A 416 -15.83 -0.61 -13.69
N ARG A 417 -17.09 -0.74 -13.28
CA ARG A 417 -17.86 0.36 -12.64
C ARG A 417 -17.15 0.92 -11.41
N PHE A 418 -16.39 0.09 -10.70
CA PHE A 418 -15.64 0.55 -9.54
C PHE A 418 -14.69 1.69 -9.91
N TYR A 419 -13.93 1.58 -11.01
CA TYR A 419 -12.94 2.61 -11.35
C TYR A 419 -13.58 3.92 -11.82
N LEU A 420 -14.77 3.84 -12.44
CA LEU A 420 -15.56 5.01 -12.80
C LEU A 420 -16.10 5.73 -11.54
N ASP A 421 -16.67 4.98 -10.59
CA ASP A 421 -17.15 5.54 -9.33
C ASP A 421 -15.98 6.04 -8.46
N PHE A 422 -14.85 5.35 -8.49
CA PHE A 422 -13.63 5.77 -7.84
C PHE A 422 -13.12 7.12 -8.37
N ALA A 423 -13.05 7.29 -9.69
CA ALA A 423 -12.72 8.57 -10.30
C ALA A 423 -13.70 9.68 -9.87
N TYR A 424 -14.99 9.35 -9.69
CA TYR A 424 -15.97 10.28 -9.14
C TYR A 424 -15.66 10.66 -7.68
N THR A 425 -15.29 9.71 -6.82
CA THR A 425 -14.89 10.05 -5.43
C THR A 425 -13.63 10.92 -5.36
N MET A 426 -12.70 10.76 -6.30
CA MET A 426 -11.54 11.65 -6.42
C MET A 426 -11.95 13.08 -6.84
N ILE A 427 -12.97 13.20 -7.70
CA ILE A 427 -13.55 14.51 -8.04
C ILE A 427 -14.19 15.14 -6.81
N LEU A 428 -14.91 14.37 -5.99
CA LEU A 428 -15.52 14.88 -4.74
C LEU A 428 -14.46 15.38 -3.77
N ASP A 429 -13.40 14.61 -3.55
CA ASP A 429 -12.26 15.01 -2.69
C ASP A 429 -11.62 16.31 -3.16
N TYR A 430 -11.44 16.48 -4.48
CA TYR A 430 -10.92 17.72 -5.04
C TYR A 430 -11.90 18.89 -4.91
N LEU A 431 -13.21 18.66 -5.10
CA LEU A 431 -14.22 19.71 -4.95
C LEU A 431 -14.34 20.18 -3.49
N ASP A 432 -14.19 19.28 -2.53
CA ASP A 432 -14.14 19.62 -1.11
C ASP A 432 -12.92 20.49 -0.80
N PHE A 433 -11.74 20.10 -1.29
CA PHE A 433 -10.52 20.90 -1.17
C PHE A 433 -10.71 22.32 -1.76
N VAL A 434 -11.22 22.41 -2.98
CA VAL A 434 -11.47 23.70 -3.65
C VAL A 434 -12.53 24.52 -2.92
N SER A 435 -13.47 23.89 -2.22
CA SER A 435 -14.49 24.60 -1.43
C SER A 435 -13.94 25.33 -0.20
N SER A 436 -12.73 25.00 0.24
CA SER A 436 -12.02 25.68 1.33
C SER A 436 -11.08 26.80 0.89
N GLU A 437 -10.90 27.00 -0.42
CA GLU A 437 -9.94 27.94 -0.99
C GLU A 437 -10.66 29.15 -1.61
N GLU A 438 -10.00 30.32 -1.64
CA GLU A 438 -10.57 31.56 -2.20
C GLU A 438 -10.28 31.73 -3.72
N ASP A 439 -9.48 30.83 -4.30
CA ASP A 439 -9.02 30.91 -5.68
C ASP A 439 -10.01 30.29 -6.69
N ASN A 440 -9.91 30.73 -7.95
CA ASN A 440 -10.63 30.12 -9.07
C ASN A 440 -9.85 28.90 -9.59
N TYR A 441 -10.51 27.74 -9.62
CA TYR A 441 -9.93 26.49 -10.11
C TYR A 441 -10.58 26.02 -11.41
N THR A 442 -9.82 25.29 -12.23
CA THR A 442 -10.27 24.77 -13.52
C THR A 442 -10.30 23.24 -13.58
N PHE A 443 -10.99 22.71 -14.58
CA PHE A 443 -11.00 21.26 -14.85
C PHE A 443 -9.61 20.73 -15.17
N GLY A 444 -8.73 21.54 -15.79
CA GLY A 444 -7.35 21.15 -16.06
C GLY A 444 -6.54 20.93 -14.79
N GLN A 445 -6.70 21.80 -13.79
CA GLN A 445 -6.03 21.67 -12.49
C GLN A 445 -6.56 20.47 -11.71
N MET A 446 -7.88 20.22 -11.74
CA MET A 446 -8.48 19.02 -11.17
C MET A 446 -7.91 17.74 -11.80
N ALA A 447 -7.79 17.70 -13.14
CA ALA A 447 -7.26 16.54 -13.84
C ALA A 447 -5.82 16.23 -13.42
N GLU A 448 -4.96 17.25 -13.30
CA GLU A 448 -3.57 17.04 -12.89
C GLU A 448 -3.49 16.59 -11.42
N ALA A 449 -4.27 17.18 -10.52
CA ALA A 449 -4.30 16.78 -9.11
C ALA A 449 -4.76 15.32 -8.90
N ILE A 450 -5.80 14.89 -9.63
CA ILE A 450 -6.28 13.50 -9.59
C ILE A 450 -5.21 12.57 -10.17
N LYS A 451 -4.60 12.95 -11.30
CA LYS A 451 -3.53 12.17 -11.94
C LYS A 451 -2.33 12.00 -11.02
N GLU A 452 -1.88 13.05 -10.34
CA GLU A 452 -0.80 13.02 -9.34
C GLU A 452 -1.12 12.08 -8.17
N SER A 453 -2.35 12.18 -7.63
CA SER A 453 -2.81 11.34 -6.52
C SER A 453 -2.88 9.86 -6.90
N THR A 454 -3.15 9.55 -8.17
CA THR A 454 -3.31 8.19 -8.71
C THR A 454 -2.04 7.63 -9.35
N GLN A 455 -0.88 8.28 -9.16
CA GLN A 455 0.42 7.77 -9.64
C GLN A 455 0.88 6.50 -8.91
N THR A 456 0.50 6.32 -7.64
CA THR A 456 0.91 5.19 -6.81
C THR A 456 -0.29 4.44 -6.22
N ASP A 457 -0.29 3.12 -6.33
CA ASP A 457 -1.27 2.22 -5.68
C ASP A 457 -0.74 1.76 -4.31
N ASP A 458 -0.77 2.65 -3.32
CA ASP A 458 -0.31 2.35 -1.96
C ASP A 458 -1.45 1.88 -1.01
N GLY A 459 -2.64 1.65 -1.56
CA GLY A 459 -3.82 1.24 -0.80
C GLY A 459 -4.51 2.37 -0.02
N GLN A 460 -3.82 3.50 0.25
CA GLN A 460 -4.38 4.62 1.01
C GLN A 460 -5.44 5.38 0.21
N ILE A 461 -5.29 5.42 -1.12
CA ILE A 461 -6.23 6.09 -2.01
C ILE A 461 -7.66 5.49 -1.94
N TYR A 462 -7.80 4.21 -1.57
CA TYR A 462 -9.11 3.60 -1.35
C TYR A 462 -9.80 4.10 -0.08
N LYS A 463 -9.08 4.72 0.87
CA LYS A 463 -9.72 5.40 2.01
C LYS A 463 -10.49 6.64 1.57
N ILE A 464 -10.09 7.29 0.47
CA ILE A 464 -10.85 8.39 -0.14
C ILE A 464 -12.18 7.84 -0.66
N TYR A 465 -12.13 6.72 -1.39
CA TYR A 465 -13.33 6.03 -1.85
C TYR A 465 -14.31 5.75 -0.70
N ASP A 466 -13.80 5.25 0.43
CA ASP A 466 -14.58 4.96 1.66
C ASP A 466 -15.09 6.20 2.41
N ARG A 467 -14.44 7.36 2.27
CA ARG A 467 -14.93 8.61 2.86
C ARG A 467 -16.24 9.06 2.22
N TYR A 468 -16.33 8.98 0.89
CA TYR A 468 -17.48 9.45 0.11
C TYR A 468 -18.55 8.38 -0.10
N GLU A 469 -18.69 7.44 0.83
CA GLU A 469 -19.61 6.29 0.71
C GLU A 469 -21.05 6.71 0.42
N ALA A 470 -21.53 7.81 0.99
CA ALA A 470 -22.90 8.28 0.83
C ALA A 470 -23.14 8.93 -0.55
N GLU A 471 -22.11 9.51 -1.15
CA GLU A 471 -22.17 10.29 -2.38
C GLU A 471 -21.90 9.44 -3.64
N ARG A 472 -21.37 8.22 -3.49
CA ARG A 472 -21.05 7.30 -4.58
C ARG A 472 -22.18 7.15 -5.61
N ILE A 473 -21.82 6.91 -6.85
CA ILE A 473 -22.76 6.55 -7.92
C ILE A 473 -23.27 5.12 -7.68
N ASP A 474 -22.38 4.21 -7.25
CA ASP A 474 -22.76 2.85 -6.87
C ASP A 474 -22.92 2.74 -5.33
N HIS A 475 -24.16 2.81 -4.87
CA HIS A 475 -24.50 2.71 -3.45
C HIS A 475 -24.45 1.26 -2.91
N LYS A 476 -24.23 0.25 -3.75
CA LYS A 476 -24.23 -1.14 -3.28
C LYS A 476 -22.95 -1.43 -2.51
N LYS A 477 -23.04 -1.51 -1.18
CA LYS A 477 -21.91 -1.94 -0.35
C LYS A 477 -21.64 -3.42 -0.61
N GLN A 478 -20.55 -3.72 -1.32
CA GLN A 478 -20.12 -5.07 -1.64
C GLN A 478 -19.06 -5.53 -0.64
N LEU A 479 -19.14 -6.79 -0.22
CA LEU A 479 -18.07 -7.45 0.52
C LEU A 479 -16.80 -7.45 -0.33
N ASN A 480 -15.66 -7.09 0.27
CA ASN A 480 -14.37 -7.08 -0.43
C ASN A 480 -13.61 -8.38 -0.19
N ILE A 481 -13.21 -9.07 -1.26
CA ILE A 481 -12.23 -10.16 -1.21
C ILE A 481 -10.90 -9.62 -1.73
N ILE A 482 -9.90 -9.51 -0.87
CA ILE A 482 -8.58 -9.00 -1.20
C ILE A 482 -7.57 -10.14 -1.26
N LEU A 483 -6.93 -10.34 -2.40
CA LEU A 483 -5.83 -11.30 -2.53
C LEU A 483 -4.50 -10.54 -2.53
N THR A 484 -3.56 -10.97 -1.72
CA THR A 484 -2.32 -10.21 -1.49
C THR A 484 -1.19 -11.10 -0.99
N THR A 485 0.05 -10.59 -1.02
CA THR A 485 1.17 -11.28 -0.40
C THR A 485 1.28 -10.90 1.07
N MET A 486 1.77 -11.81 1.92
CA MET A 486 2.01 -11.55 3.34
C MET A 486 2.93 -10.35 3.62
N HIS A 487 3.77 -9.94 2.65
CA HIS A 487 4.64 -8.78 2.81
C HIS A 487 3.90 -7.45 2.63
N LYS A 488 2.88 -7.42 1.76
CA LYS A 488 2.13 -6.21 1.41
C LYS A 488 1.09 -5.83 2.46
N VAL A 489 0.84 -6.69 3.44
CA VAL A 489 -0.22 -6.48 4.46
C VAL A 489 0.29 -5.78 5.71
N LYS A 490 1.60 -5.54 5.83
CA LYS A 490 2.14 -4.78 6.96
C LYS A 490 1.54 -3.37 6.99
N GLY A 491 1.19 -2.90 8.19
CA GLY A 491 0.41 -1.68 8.40
C GLY A 491 -1.09 -1.81 8.20
N LEU A 492 -1.58 -2.86 7.51
CA LEU A 492 -3.00 -3.08 7.24
C LEU A 492 -3.64 -4.00 8.27
N GLU A 493 -4.97 -4.11 8.21
CA GLU A 493 -5.79 -4.99 9.01
C GLU A 493 -7.07 -5.34 8.25
N PHE A 494 -7.62 -6.52 8.52
CA PHE A 494 -8.80 -7.06 7.84
C PHE A 494 -9.70 -7.77 8.85
N ASP A 495 -11.01 -7.73 8.64
CA ASP A 495 -12.00 -8.37 9.49
C ASP A 495 -11.82 -9.89 9.48
N ALA A 496 -11.65 -10.49 8.30
CA ALA A 496 -11.36 -11.90 8.13
C ALA A 496 -10.09 -12.13 7.30
N VAL A 497 -9.25 -13.07 7.73
CA VAL A 497 -8.02 -13.45 7.04
C VAL A 497 -8.00 -14.96 6.78
N ILE A 498 -7.69 -15.32 5.54
CA ILE A 498 -7.34 -16.67 5.13
C ILE A 498 -5.85 -16.69 4.75
N ILE A 499 -5.06 -17.54 5.37
CA ILE A 499 -3.68 -17.80 4.98
C ILE A 499 -3.64 -19.10 4.18
N ALA A 500 -3.35 -18.99 2.88
CA ALA A 500 -3.22 -20.14 1.99
C ALA A 500 -1.85 -20.83 2.16
N PRO A 501 -1.74 -22.14 1.90
CA PRO A 501 -0.47 -22.84 1.98
C PRO A 501 0.47 -22.34 0.89
N SER A 502 1.76 -22.21 1.22
CA SER A 502 2.78 -21.77 0.28
C SER A 502 3.53 -22.95 -0.33
N PHE A 503 3.82 -22.86 -1.63
CA PHE A 503 4.60 -23.80 -2.42
C PHE A 503 5.95 -23.22 -2.84
N ALA A 504 6.22 -21.98 -2.44
CA ALA A 504 7.51 -21.34 -2.58
C ALA A 504 8.63 -22.11 -1.82
N SER A 505 9.88 -21.92 -2.24
CA SER A 505 11.05 -22.47 -1.55
C SER A 505 11.19 -21.93 -0.12
N LEU A 506 12.06 -22.57 0.65
CA LEU A 506 12.52 -22.14 1.95
C LEU A 506 14.05 -22.41 2.03
N PRO A 507 14.92 -21.40 2.23
CA PRO A 507 14.61 -19.96 2.30
C PRO A 507 14.00 -19.41 0.99
N PHE A 508 13.31 -18.27 1.10
CA PHE A 508 12.78 -17.53 -0.04
C PHE A 508 13.53 -16.20 -0.18
N ASP A 509 14.78 -16.29 -0.62
CA ASP A 509 15.76 -15.21 -0.64
C ASP A 509 16.15 -14.76 -2.06
N GLY A 510 15.46 -15.29 -3.07
CA GLY A 510 15.70 -14.99 -4.48
C GLY A 510 16.65 -15.95 -5.19
N ARG A 511 17.36 -16.82 -4.45
CA ARG A 511 18.13 -17.92 -5.05
C ARG A 511 17.19 -18.93 -5.70
N THR A 512 17.67 -19.55 -6.76
CA THR A 512 17.04 -20.69 -7.41
C THR A 512 17.33 -21.96 -6.62
N ASP A 513 16.46 -22.97 -6.75
CA ASP A 513 16.67 -24.27 -6.11
C ASP A 513 18.02 -24.91 -6.48
N SER A 514 18.57 -24.63 -7.66
CA SER A 514 19.91 -25.12 -8.07
C SER A 514 21.08 -24.46 -7.33
N GLU A 515 20.86 -23.30 -6.72
CA GLU A 515 21.86 -22.55 -5.96
C GLU A 515 21.84 -22.89 -4.47
N ILE A 516 20.91 -23.74 -4.02
CA ILE A 516 20.72 -24.11 -2.61
C ILE A 516 21.04 -25.59 -2.43
N ASP A 517 22.01 -25.89 -1.56
CA ASP A 517 22.19 -27.25 -1.05
C ASP A 517 21.17 -27.52 0.06
N PHE A 518 20.10 -28.23 -0.29
CA PHE A 518 19.01 -28.62 0.62
C PHE A 518 19.41 -29.69 1.63
N ASN A 519 20.56 -30.34 1.48
CA ASN A 519 21.06 -31.35 2.42
C ASN A 519 22.08 -30.79 3.43
N ALA A 520 22.67 -29.63 3.14
CA ALA A 520 23.58 -28.96 4.05
C ALA A 520 22.85 -28.37 5.27
N PRO A 521 23.52 -28.28 6.45
CA PRO A 521 23.04 -27.48 7.58
C PRO A 521 22.72 -26.03 7.18
N LEU A 522 21.89 -25.36 7.97
CA LEU A 522 21.66 -23.93 7.83
C LEU A 522 22.95 -23.17 8.14
N SER A 523 23.34 -22.27 7.24
CA SER A 523 24.25 -21.17 7.59
C SER A 523 23.57 -20.16 8.51
N ASP A 524 24.35 -19.29 9.16
CA ASP A 524 23.80 -18.22 10.01
C ASP A 524 22.85 -17.30 9.23
N GLU A 525 23.20 -16.96 7.99
CA GLU A 525 22.36 -16.13 7.11
C GLU A 525 21.02 -16.81 6.79
N GLU A 526 21.04 -18.09 6.40
CA GLU A 526 19.83 -18.86 6.13
C GLU A 526 18.96 -19.02 7.40
N PHE A 527 19.59 -19.14 8.57
CA PHE A 527 18.87 -19.16 9.84
C PHE A 527 18.15 -17.83 10.10
N GLU A 528 18.82 -16.70 9.90
CA GLU A 528 18.18 -15.39 10.06
C GLU A 528 17.03 -15.18 9.05
N GLU A 529 17.16 -15.68 7.82
CA GLU A 529 16.12 -15.66 6.79
C GLU A 529 14.90 -16.53 7.16
N LEU A 530 15.11 -17.71 7.73
CA LEU A 530 14.02 -18.55 8.24
C LEU A 530 13.33 -17.90 9.46
N GLU A 531 14.09 -17.21 10.32
CA GLU A 531 13.53 -16.41 11.40
C GLU A 531 12.69 -15.22 10.88
N GLU A 532 13.08 -14.61 9.76
CA GLU A 532 12.25 -13.60 9.07
C GLU A 532 10.96 -14.21 8.53
N GLU A 533 11.00 -15.42 7.97
CA GLU A 533 9.80 -16.16 7.55
C GLU A 533 8.86 -16.48 8.73
N ARG A 534 9.40 -16.77 9.92
CA ARG A 534 8.58 -16.92 11.15
C ARG A 534 7.92 -15.60 11.55
N ARG A 535 8.66 -14.48 11.51
CA ARG A 535 8.10 -13.13 11.74
C ARG A 535 7.04 -12.77 10.69
N LEU A 536 7.21 -13.21 9.45
CA LEU A 536 6.20 -13.04 8.40
C LEU A 536 4.90 -13.77 8.73
N GLN A 537 4.96 -14.99 9.26
CA GLN A 537 3.77 -15.70 9.76
C GLN A 537 3.12 -14.97 10.92
N TYR A 538 3.91 -14.49 11.88
CA TYR A 538 3.41 -13.66 12.98
C TYR A 538 2.68 -12.41 12.47
N VAL A 539 3.27 -11.68 11.52
CA VAL A 539 2.66 -10.51 10.87
C VAL A 539 1.35 -10.91 10.20
N ALA A 540 1.33 -11.99 9.42
CA ALA A 540 0.16 -12.47 8.70
C ALA A 540 -1.02 -12.80 9.66
N TYR A 541 -0.77 -13.52 10.75
CA TYR A 541 -1.81 -13.89 11.72
C TYR A 541 -2.39 -12.64 12.40
N THR A 542 -1.52 -11.68 12.76
CA THR A 542 -1.90 -10.46 13.49
C THR A 542 -2.56 -9.38 12.63
N ARG A 543 -2.82 -9.66 11.34
CA ARG A 543 -3.66 -8.81 10.48
C ARG A 543 -5.16 -9.07 10.65
N ALA A 544 -5.52 -10.25 11.16
CA ALA A 544 -6.91 -10.61 11.40
C ALA A 544 -7.47 -9.88 12.61
N ARG A 545 -8.63 -9.23 12.45
CA ARG A 545 -9.38 -8.63 13.56
C ARG A 545 -10.31 -9.64 14.21
N LYS A 546 -11.12 -10.33 13.38
CA LYS A 546 -12.25 -11.15 13.85
C LYS A 546 -12.10 -12.63 13.52
N ILE A 547 -11.73 -12.96 12.28
CA ILE A 547 -11.64 -14.36 11.82
C ILE A 547 -10.25 -14.63 11.23
N LEU A 548 -9.64 -15.75 11.61
CA LEU A 548 -8.37 -16.23 11.07
C LEU A 548 -8.47 -17.71 10.69
N TRP A 549 -8.36 -18.01 9.40
CA TRP A 549 -8.22 -19.37 8.90
C TRP A 549 -6.84 -19.56 8.29
N VAL A 550 -6.12 -20.60 8.70
CA VAL A 550 -4.76 -20.88 8.23
C VAL A 550 -4.72 -22.29 7.67
N TYR A 551 -4.24 -22.42 6.46
CA TYR A 551 -4.03 -23.69 5.79
C TYR A 551 -2.53 -23.89 5.60
N ARG A 552 -2.02 -24.93 6.24
CA ARG A 552 -0.60 -25.26 6.33
C ARG A 552 -0.34 -26.50 5.49
N PHE A 553 0.82 -26.58 4.86
CA PHE A 553 1.28 -27.78 4.18
C PHE A 553 2.71 -28.11 4.59
N THR A 554 3.50 -28.64 3.66
CA THR A 554 4.87 -29.11 3.90
C THR A 554 5.84 -27.95 4.12
N ARG A 555 5.64 -26.79 3.48
CA ARG A 555 6.49 -25.61 3.69
C ARG A 555 6.38 -25.04 5.09
N GLU A 556 5.16 -24.86 5.59
CA GLU A 556 4.94 -24.34 6.93
C GLU A 556 5.44 -25.33 8.00
N THR A 557 5.38 -26.64 7.71
CA THR A 557 5.97 -27.66 8.58
C THR A 557 7.50 -27.59 8.58
N ALA A 558 8.13 -27.37 7.42
CA ALA A 558 9.58 -27.19 7.32
C ALA A 558 10.04 -25.92 8.04
N LEU A 559 9.26 -24.84 7.99
CA LEU A 559 9.52 -23.60 8.72
C LEU A 559 9.49 -23.80 10.24
N ASP A 560 8.49 -24.50 10.77
CA ASP A 560 8.42 -24.83 12.22
C ASP A 560 9.67 -25.59 12.68
N GLN A 561 10.21 -26.43 11.79
CA GLN A 561 11.34 -27.32 12.05
C GLN A 561 12.70 -26.69 11.70
N MET A 562 12.71 -25.43 11.25
CA MET A 562 13.89 -24.72 10.76
C MET A 562 14.67 -25.53 9.71
N ARG A 563 14.00 -25.96 8.64
CA ARG A 563 14.61 -26.73 7.55
C ARG A 563 14.43 -26.08 6.19
N LYS A 564 15.41 -26.29 5.31
CA LYS A 564 15.32 -25.92 3.90
C LYS A 564 14.29 -26.80 3.18
N LEU A 565 13.63 -26.24 2.17
CA LEU A 565 12.66 -26.94 1.35
C LEU A 565 12.69 -26.41 -0.10
N PRO A 566 12.83 -27.27 -1.11
CA PRO A 566 12.78 -26.84 -2.51
C PRO A 566 11.37 -26.40 -2.91
N ARG A 567 11.30 -25.62 -3.98
CA ARG A 567 10.05 -25.13 -4.56
C ARG A 567 9.18 -26.29 -5.03
N GLN A 568 7.88 -26.25 -4.70
CA GLN A 568 6.95 -27.35 -4.96
C GLN A 568 6.00 -27.11 -6.14
N ASP A 569 5.86 -25.87 -6.61
CA ASP A 569 4.99 -25.49 -7.72
C ASP A 569 5.70 -25.44 -9.09
N ALA A 570 6.98 -25.83 -9.17
CA ALA A 570 7.78 -25.74 -10.40
C ALA A 570 7.16 -26.45 -11.61
N LYS A 571 6.41 -27.54 -11.37
CA LYS A 571 5.73 -28.34 -12.42
C LYS A 571 4.31 -27.88 -12.72
N LEU A 572 3.78 -26.92 -11.95
CA LEU A 572 2.39 -26.51 -12.13
C LEU A 572 2.23 -25.76 -13.46
N GLY A 573 3.25 -24.97 -13.86
CA GLY A 573 3.58 -24.42 -15.21
C GLY A 573 3.91 -22.91 -15.24
N TRP A 574 3.32 -22.05 -16.09
CA TRP A 574 3.92 -20.74 -16.46
C TRP A 574 3.17 -19.50 -15.92
N THR A 575 3.90 -18.55 -15.34
CA THR A 575 3.35 -17.26 -14.85
C THR A 575 4.09 -16.08 -15.47
N ASP A 576 3.42 -14.93 -15.55
CA ASP A 576 4.06 -13.64 -15.82
C ASP A 576 3.63 -12.60 -14.77
N LYS A 577 4.48 -11.61 -14.52
CA LYS A 577 4.11 -10.50 -13.62
C LYS A 577 3.20 -9.52 -14.39
N PRO A 578 2.20 -8.89 -13.76
CA PRO A 578 1.57 -7.67 -14.26
C PRO A 578 2.64 -6.62 -14.56
N GLY A 579 2.46 -5.90 -15.66
CA GLY A 579 3.45 -4.95 -16.14
C GLY A 579 3.32 -4.74 -17.63
N ILE A 580 3.29 -3.48 -18.07
CA ILE A 580 3.20 -3.15 -19.49
C ILE A 580 4.46 -3.55 -20.27
N ASP A 581 5.61 -3.66 -19.62
CA ASP A 581 6.91 -3.95 -20.24
C ASP A 581 7.00 -5.36 -20.86
N LYS A 582 6.13 -6.29 -20.45
CA LYS A 582 6.00 -7.63 -21.05
C LYS A 582 5.31 -7.61 -22.41
N PHE A 583 4.78 -6.47 -22.85
CA PHE A 583 4.13 -6.31 -24.15
C PHE A 583 5.02 -5.55 -25.13
N PHE A 584 4.82 -5.82 -26.41
CA PHE A 584 5.27 -4.91 -27.45
C PHE A 584 4.29 -3.73 -27.50
N LEU A 585 4.63 -2.66 -26.77
CA LEU A 585 3.73 -1.56 -26.46
C LEU A 585 3.07 -0.93 -27.69
N SER A 586 3.78 -0.79 -28.81
CA SER A 586 3.22 -0.18 -30.04
C SER A 586 2.52 -1.17 -30.98
N TYR A 587 2.29 -2.43 -30.59
CA TYR A 587 1.70 -3.44 -31.48
C TYR A 587 0.36 -3.00 -32.06
N LEU A 588 -0.55 -2.50 -31.21
CA LEU A 588 -1.88 -2.07 -31.62
C LEU A 588 -1.89 -0.72 -32.34
N ALA A 589 -0.78 0.03 -32.29
CA ALA A 589 -0.67 1.26 -33.06
C ALA A 589 -0.33 1.00 -34.54
N ILE A 590 0.05 -0.23 -34.91
CA ILE A 590 0.41 -0.61 -36.27
C ILE A 590 -0.81 -0.57 -37.19
N GLU A 591 -0.58 -0.16 -38.43
CA GLU A 591 -1.58 -0.21 -39.51
C GLU A 591 -2.16 -1.63 -39.67
N GLY A 592 -3.48 -1.73 -39.74
CA GLY A 592 -4.20 -3.00 -39.77
C GLY A 592 -4.41 -3.68 -38.41
N GLN A 593 -3.66 -3.32 -37.36
CA GLN A 593 -3.91 -3.81 -35.99
C GLN A 593 -4.77 -2.84 -35.17
N PHE A 594 -4.68 -1.54 -35.47
CA PHE A 594 -5.44 -0.49 -34.76
C PHE A 594 -6.97 -0.71 -34.70
N PRO A 595 -7.66 -1.32 -35.69
CA PRO A 595 -9.08 -1.65 -35.54
C PRO A 595 -9.42 -2.49 -34.29
N ASN A 596 -8.47 -3.32 -33.81
CA ASN A 596 -8.65 -4.11 -32.58
C ASN A 596 -8.69 -3.23 -31.32
N ASN A 597 -8.24 -1.97 -31.38
CA ASN A 597 -8.37 -1.01 -30.28
C ASN A 597 -9.85 -0.75 -29.94
N ASN A 598 -10.72 -0.68 -30.95
CA ASN A 598 -12.17 -0.54 -30.76
C ASN A 598 -12.80 -1.84 -30.23
N TYR A 599 -12.25 -3.01 -30.58
CA TYR A 599 -12.67 -4.27 -29.97
C TYR A 599 -12.36 -4.28 -28.47
N ILE A 600 -11.13 -3.91 -28.08
CA ILE A 600 -10.72 -3.84 -26.67
C ILE A 600 -11.61 -2.89 -25.87
N LEU A 601 -11.91 -1.71 -26.44
CA LEU A 601 -12.80 -0.69 -25.85
C LEU A 601 -14.15 -1.27 -25.42
N ASN A 602 -14.78 -2.07 -26.28
CA ASN A 602 -16.19 -2.46 -26.14
C ASN A 602 -16.40 -3.89 -25.64
N MET A 603 -15.46 -4.80 -25.90
CA MET A 603 -15.69 -6.24 -25.75
C MET A 603 -14.93 -6.88 -24.59
N ILE A 604 -13.93 -6.19 -24.03
CA ILE A 604 -13.09 -6.75 -22.97
C ILE A 604 -13.52 -6.21 -21.61
N ALA A 605 -13.89 -7.16 -20.74
CA ALA A 605 -14.07 -6.95 -19.32
C ALA A 605 -12.90 -7.54 -18.53
N LYS A 606 -12.74 -7.02 -17.31
CA LYS A 606 -11.88 -7.62 -16.29
C LYS A 606 -12.30 -9.07 -16.03
N ASN A 607 -11.33 -9.94 -15.82
CA ASN A 607 -11.49 -11.39 -15.63
C ASN A 607 -11.88 -12.20 -16.87
N ASP A 608 -12.06 -11.56 -18.04
CA ASP A 608 -12.26 -12.31 -19.28
C ASP A 608 -11.05 -13.25 -19.52
N SER A 609 -11.31 -14.46 -19.99
CA SER A 609 -10.25 -15.44 -20.29
C SER A 609 -9.47 -15.03 -21.54
N ILE A 610 -8.15 -15.21 -21.49
CA ILE A 610 -7.27 -14.94 -22.63
C ILE A 610 -6.39 -16.14 -22.96
N GLU A 611 -5.93 -16.16 -24.20
CA GLU A 611 -5.07 -17.21 -24.76
C GLU A 611 -3.74 -16.61 -25.19
N ILE A 612 -2.63 -17.29 -24.91
CA ILE A 612 -1.34 -16.97 -25.51
C ILE A 612 -1.06 -17.97 -26.61
N VAL A 613 -0.82 -17.49 -27.82
CA VAL A 613 -0.60 -18.31 -29.01
C VAL A 613 0.84 -18.11 -29.52
N PRO A 614 1.77 -19.05 -29.21
CA PRO A 614 3.13 -19.00 -29.69
C PRO A 614 3.23 -19.22 -31.21
N TYR A 615 4.21 -18.57 -31.84
CA TYR A 615 4.53 -18.74 -33.26
C TYR A 615 6.00 -18.42 -33.54
N HIS A 616 6.52 -18.96 -34.65
CA HIS A 616 7.86 -18.63 -35.14
C HIS A 616 7.79 -17.39 -36.05
N ARG A 617 8.61 -16.39 -35.74
CA ARG A 617 8.79 -15.22 -36.59
C ARG A 617 9.58 -15.58 -37.86
N LYS A 618 9.57 -14.66 -38.83
CA LYS A 618 10.36 -14.79 -40.07
C LYS A 618 11.87 -14.95 -39.83
N ASP A 619 12.37 -14.45 -38.71
CA ASP A 619 13.78 -14.57 -38.30
C ASP A 619 14.07 -15.86 -37.50
N GLY A 620 13.13 -16.80 -37.47
CA GLY A 620 13.26 -18.09 -36.77
C GLY A 620 13.05 -18.01 -35.25
N LYS A 621 12.93 -16.83 -34.67
CA LYS A 621 12.75 -16.67 -33.21
C LYS A 621 11.29 -16.86 -32.80
N ILE A 622 11.09 -17.47 -31.63
CA ILE A 622 9.75 -17.62 -31.06
C ILE A 622 9.18 -16.28 -30.57
N SER A 623 7.89 -16.10 -30.77
CA SER A 623 7.08 -14.97 -30.29
C SER A 623 5.69 -15.49 -29.89
N ALA A 624 4.85 -14.64 -29.30
CA ALA A 624 3.48 -15.03 -28.97
C ALA A 624 2.51 -13.86 -29.04
N CYS A 625 1.33 -14.12 -29.61
CA CYS A 625 0.20 -13.21 -29.62
C CYS A 625 -0.71 -13.45 -28.40
N VAL A 626 -1.31 -12.39 -27.90
CA VAL A 626 -2.34 -12.42 -26.86
C VAL A 626 -3.69 -12.34 -27.54
N LYS A 627 -4.59 -13.28 -27.25
CA LYS A 627 -5.91 -13.36 -27.88
C LYS A 627 -7.04 -13.38 -26.86
N HIS A 628 -8.15 -12.74 -27.25
CA HIS A 628 -9.44 -12.82 -26.56
C HIS A 628 -10.51 -13.17 -27.60
N ASN A 629 -11.22 -14.29 -27.39
CA ASN A 629 -12.23 -14.82 -28.33
C ASN A 629 -11.74 -14.83 -29.80
N GLY A 630 -10.51 -15.27 -30.02
CA GLY A 630 -9.88 -15.35 -31.34
C GLY A 630 -9.30 -14.04 -31.91
N VAL A 631 -9.66 -12.88 -31.35
CA VAL A 631 -9.14 -11.57 -31.75
C VAL A 631 -7.79 -11.31 -31.09
N THR A 632 -6.82 -10.80 -31.86
CA THR A 632 -5.49 -10.47 -31.32
C THR A 632 -5.52 -9.12 -30.63
N ILE A 633 -5.25 -9.11 -29.33
CA ILE A 633 -5.36 -7.93 -28.46
C ILE A 633 -3.99 -7.45 -27.96
N GLY A 634 -2.90 -8.06 -28.43
CA GLY A 634 -1.54 -7.67 -28.10
C GLY A 634 -0.50 -8.70 -28.53
N MET A 635 0.76 -8.36 -28.32
CA MET A 635 1.90 -9.25 -28.57
C MET A 635 2.88 -9.15 -27.41
N LEU A 636 3.44 -10.29 -26.99
CA LEU A 636 4.42 -10.33 -25.90
C LEU A 636 5.80 -9.85 -26.39
N SER A 637 6.51 -9.16 -25.51
CA SER A 637 7.90 -8.73 -25.70
C SER A 637 8.87 -9.78 -25.16
N ARG A 638 10.17 -9.59 -25.44
CA ARG A 638 11.25 -10.42 -24.86
C ARG A 638 11.39 -10.28 -23.34
N LYS A 639 10.76 -9.28 -22.73
CA LYS A 639 10.74 -9.13 -21.27
C LYS A 639 9.76 -10.08 -20.60
N SER A 640 8.76 -10.59 -21.33
CA SER A 640 7.81 -11.57 -20.82
C SER A 640 8.50 -12.84 -20.32
N LYS A 641 8.13 -13.30 -19.12
CA LYS A 641 8.58 -14.59 -18.58
C LYS A 641 8.11 -15.76 -19.45
N ILE A 642 6.90 -15.67 -20.01
CA ILE A 642 6.35 -16.68 -20.92
C ILE A 642 7.22 -16.79 -22.17
N ILE A 643 7.60 -15.66 -22.80
CA ILE A 643 8.50 -15.66 -23.96
C ILE A 643 9.87 -16.24 -23.63
N ARG A 644 10.44 -15.91 -22.47
CA ARG A 644 11.73 -16.49 -22.03
C ARG A 644 11.64 -18.00 -21.87
N LYS A 645 10.59 -18.51 -21.22
CA LYS A 645 10.35 -19.96 -21.09
C LYS A 645 10.19 -20.63 -22.46
N LEU A 646 9.36 -20.07 -23.34
CA LEU A 646 9.19 -20.55 -24.72
C LEU A 646 10.53 -20.61 -25.45
N THR A 647 11.35 -19.57 -25.33
CA THR A 647 12.66 -19.49 -25.99
C THR A 647 13.61 -20.55 -25.44
N THR A 648 13.63 -20.78 -24.12
CA THR A 648 14.46 -21.82 -23.51
C THR A 648 14.02 -23.21 -23.97
N SER A 649 12.71 -23.50 -23.97
CA SER A 649 12.19 -24.77 -24.48
C SER A 649 12.53 -24.97 -25.97
N ASP A 650 12.42 -23.92 -26.79
CA ASP A 650 12.78 -23.95 -28.21
C ASP A 650 14.27 -24.27 -28.42
N ILE A 651 15.16 -23.59 -27.68
CA ILE A 651 16.61 -23.85 -27.70
C ILE A 651 16.94 -25.29 -27.26
N ASN A 652 16.20 -25.83 -26.29
CA ASN A 652 16.39 -27.17 -25.77
C ASN A 652 15.71 -28.26 -26.62
N ASN A 653 15.09 -27.91 -27.76
CA ASN A 653 14.27 -28.81 -28.57
C ASN A 653 13.12 -29.49 -27.78
N GLU A 654 12.57 -28.79 -26.80
CA GLU A 654 11.40 -29.22 -26.05
C GLU A 654 10.09 -28.86 -26.78
N PRO A 655 9.00 -29.63 -26.61
CA PRO A 655 7.72 -29.32 -27.26
C PRO A 655 7.18 -27.94 -26.90
N ILE A 656 6.93 -27.11 -27.92
CA ILE A 656 6.28 -25.80 -27.77
C ILE A 656 4.76 -25.95 -27.74
N PRO A 657 4.06 -25.47 -26.69
CA PRO A 657 2.60 -25.46 -26.66
C PRO A 657 2.00 -24.65 -27.81
N LYS A 658 0.93 -25.16 -28.44
CA LYS A 658 0.22 -24.42 -29.50
C LYS A 658 -0.58 -23.24 -28.96
N ILE A 659 -1.16 -23.41 -27.77
CA ILE A 659 -1.97 -22.42 -27.06
C ILE A 659 -1.69 -22.62 -25.57
N LEU A 660 -1.57 -21.53 -24.83
CA LEU A 660 -1.54 -21.52 -23.38
C LEU A 660 -2.83 -20.87 -22.85
N ASN A 661 -3.50 -21.56 -21.93
CA ASN A 661 -4.77 -21.15 -21.32
C ASN A 661 -4.65 -20.94 -19.81
N GLY A 662 -5.71 -20.44 -19.14
CA GLY A 662 -5.70 -20.22 -17.68
C GLY A 662 -5.21 -18.82 -17.26
N LEU A 663 -5.09 -17.93 -18.23
CA LEU A 663 -4.82 -16.52 -18.05
C LEU A 663 -6.11 -15.72 -18.18
N PHE A 664 -6.19 -14.58 -17.50
CA PHE A 664 -7.36 -13.70 -17.50
C PHE A 664 -6.94 -12.23 -17.55
N VAL A 665 -7.83 -11.39 -18.07
CA VAL A 665 -7.64 -9.94 -18.09
C VAL A 665 -7.58 -9.41 -16.66
N ASN A 666 -6.44 -8.80 -16.32
CA ASN A 666 -6.23 -8.16 -15.03
C ASN A 666 -6.78 -6.73 -15.07
N GLU A 667 -6.30 -5.92 -16.01
CA GLU A 667 -6.70 -4.53 -16.23
C GLU A 667 -6.52 -4.13 -17.70
N VAL A 668 -7.19 -3.05 -18.11
CA VAL A 668 -6.99 -2.42 -19.44
C VAL A 668 -6.39 -1.04 -19.24
N PHE A 669 -5.16 -0.84 -19.71
CA PHE A 669 -4.42 0.41 -19.58
C PHE A 669 -4.44 1.22 -20.87
N VAL A 670 -4.28 2.52 -20.75
CA VAL A 670 -4.06 3.45 -21.87
C VAL A 670 -2.57 3.74 -22.01
N TRP A 671 -2.09 3.61 -23.23
CA TRP A 671 -0.73 3.98 -23.65
C TRP A 671 -0.82 5.03 -24.75
N THR A 672 -0.37 6.24 -24.46
CA THR A 672 -0.49 7.39 -25.35
C THR A 672 0.64 7.45 -26.39
N TYR A 673 0.44 8.26 -27.42
CA TYR A 673 1.52 8.56 -28.37
C TYR A 673 2.72 9.20 -27.66
N ASP A 674 2.46 10.14 -26.75
CA ASP A 674 3.50 10.83 -25.97
C ASP A 674 4.27 9.86 -25.06
N ASP A 675 3.60 8.85 -24.49
CA ASP A 675 4.28 7.77 -23.77
C ASP A 675 5.27 7.02 -24.67
N THR A 676 4.91 6.76 -25.93
CA THR A 676 5.82 6.12 -26.89
C THR A 676 6.99 7.04 -27.21
N VAL A 677 6.76 8.34 -27.40
CA VAL A 677 7.83 9.31 -27.67
C VAL A 677 8.81 9.39 -26.50
N LYS A 678 8.30 9.46 -25.27
CA LYS A 678 9.11 9.46 -24.05
C LYS A 678 9.89 8.16 -23.89
N PHE A 679 9.23 7.01 -24.11
CA PHE A 679 9.88 5.71 -24.06
C PHE A 679 11.02 5.60 -25.07
N ASP A 680 10.80 6.08 -26.31
CA ASP A 680 11.82 6.09 -27.37
C ASP A 680 13.04 6.94 -27.01
N GLN A 681 12.82 8.10 -26.38
CA GLN A 681 13.89 8.97 -25.88
C GLN A 681 14.68 8.30 -24.76
N GLU A 682 14.01 7.71 -23.78
CA GLU A 682 14.62 7.08 -22.61
C GLU A 682 15.39 5.79 -22.95
N ASN A 683 14.92 5.03 -23.95
CA ASN A 683 15.46 3.71 -24.27
C ASN A 683 16.24 3.67 -25.59
N ASN A 684 16.41 4.82 -26.26
CA ASN A 684 17.01 4.93 -27.59
C ASN A 684 16.36 3.96 -28.61
N THR A 685 15.03 3.96 -28.64
CA THR A 685 14.22 3.17 -29.57
C THR A 685 13.49 4.08 -30.58
N ASN A 686 12.79 3.48 -31.54
CA ASN A 686 12.02 4.22 -32.55
C ASN A 686 10.68 3.54 -32.81
N PHE A 687 9.90 3.31 -31.76
CA PHE A 687 8.58 2.70 -31.86
C PHE A 687 7.50 3.66 -32.33
N LYS A 688 7.67 4.98 -32.13
CA LYS A 688 6.73 6.01 -32.63
C LYS A 688 6.50 5.94 -34.14
N GLN A 689 7.47 5.44 -34.90
CA GLN A 689 7.35 5.29 -36.36
C GLN A 689 6.27 4.28 -36.75
N PHE A 690 5.95 3.32 -35.88
CA PHE A 690 4.96 2.28 -36.15
C PHE A 690 3.52 2.72 -35.90
N TRP A 691 3.31 3.91 -35.32
CA TRP A 691 1.98 4.46 -35.13
C TRP A 691 1.37 4.90 -36.46
N SER A 692 0.28 4.25 -36.85
CA SER A 692 -0.54 4.60 -38.01
C SER A 692 -1.17 5.98 -37.86
N LEU A 693 -1.67 6.55 -38.95
CA LEU A 693 -2.35 7.84 -38.92
C LEU A 693 -3.58 7.81 -38.00
N ASP A 694 -4.39 6.76 -38.08
CA ASP A 694 -5.58 6.59 -37.24
C ASP A 694 -5.22 6.48 -35.75
N ALA A 695 -4.14 5.75 -35.42
CA ALA A 695 -3.67 5.64 -34.04
C ALA A 695 -3.18 7.00 -33.50
N ARG A 696 -2.48 7.79 -34.33
CA ARG A 696 -2.05 9.15 -33.96
C ARG A 696 -3.21 10.09 -33.77
N ASN A 697 -4.22 10.02 -34.64
CA ASN A 697 -5.44 10.83 -34.52
C ASN A 697 -6.24 10.49 -33.26
N CYS A 698 -6.26 9.22 -32.86
CA CYS A 698 -6.83 8.78 -31.59
C CYS A 698 -6.00 9.24 -30.38
N GLY A 699 -4.68 9.41 -30.55
CA GLY A 699 -3.75 9.85 -29.50
C GLY A 699 -3.31 8.75 -28.53
N TYR A 700 -3.98 7.59 -28.51
CA TYR A 700 -3.65 6.48 -27.61
C TYR A 700 -4.10 5.11 -28.14
N ILE A 701 -3.57 4.06 -27.53
CA ILE A 701 -3.97 2.65 -27.70
C ILE A 701 -4.22 2.00 -26.34
N TYR A 702 -4.99 0.92 -26.33
CA TYR A 702 -5.22 0.11 -25.15
C TYR A 702 -4.18 -1.00 -25.02
N ILE A 703 -3.74 -1.28 -23.80
CA ILE A 703 -2.92 -2.44 -23.44
C ILE A 703 -3.73 -3.30 -22.48
N VAL A 704 -4.00 -4.54 -22.89
CA VAL A 704 -4.72 -5.49 -22.05
C VAL A 704 -3.72 -6.25 -21.20
N ASP A 705 -3.55 -5.81 -19.95
CA ASP A 705 -2.75 -6.55 -19.00
C ASP A 705 -3.49 -7.81 -18.55
N PHE A 706 -2.72 -8.87 -18.33
CA PHE A 706 -3.26 -10.16 -17.93
C PHE A 706 -2.43 -10.77 -16.83
N ALA A 707 -3.09 -11.59 -16.03
CA ALA A 707 -2.49 -12.37 -14.97
C ALA A 707 -3.03 -13.79 -15.00
N GLY A 708 -2.55 -14.62 -14.09
CA GLY A 708 -2.99 -15.99 -13.94
C GLY A 708 -1.90 -16.98 -14.25
N TYR A 709 -2.32 -18.14 -14.73
CA TYR A 709 -1.52 -19.35 -14.69
C TYR A 709 -1.67 -20.11 -16.02
N ALA A 710 -0.66 -19.96 -16.89
CA ALA A 710 -0.62 -20.53 -18.23
C ALA A 710 -0.33 -22.03 -18.19
N LYS A 711 -1.30 -22.82 -18.65
CA LYS A 711 -1.26 -24.28 -18.80
C LYS A 711 -1.09 -24.69 -20.25
#